data_AF-A0A0M8RMI3-F1
#
_entry.id   AF-A0A0M8RMI3-F1
#
_cell.length_a   1.000
_cell.length_b   1.000
_cell.length_c   1.000
_cell.angle_alpha   90.00
_cell.angle_beta   90.00
_cell.angle_gamma   90.00
#
_symmetry.space_group_name_H-M   'P 1'
#
loop_
_entity.id
_entity.type
_entity.pdbx_description
1 polymer ?
#
loop_
_entity_poly.entity_id
_entity_poly.type
_entity_poly.pdbx_seq_one_letter_code
_entity_poly.pdbx_strand_id
1 'polypeptide(L)'
;MKIYQPMLFLGLGGTGARIGAELERNLRRELCGPDGTDLVGRGTQRAPFQLPDCLQFVYADFSESELDRVPHLSARGPEAAAFARTSRAVHNLLPTYDNSPEMTRMLRIAKHDETVGWLPPRIDEPRVSPLHTGAGQLPTVGRAALFATMRNGPDQVLGPLRDAIDALSNSAGDLQELGGGQIRGYDVFVAFSVAGGTGAGIFYDFLHLLGHAFHSVNLPGAKIYPLVVMPSAFPPESGGGREAELNAARALVDLSHLVDDQNAADASDVLGHGEQRGSLSVDYPELGTVSLRSSTVQTAFLFSRTAGMRPDDLRRSITAMVTSLIGTDLGEENVRGRADDAYQSFAASFVNRGTSRSAAAATGIGLQGMSTALAASMTVPVDELAEIVAARMLACAVRGLVERARQGGSDQRALVAEAFKESGIEDIWTREALKVEAPDPLPRGARNITTALRDRVGDMEDQLAQLDRQLDRRSVELAERFNPRRGLLSLLKKHDPFRLERVFTGNPGDRDRVAQAGFSGMLDNRRNRPQRPEGVDTSPPQVPRIGRRMAGVVPARWGDPEVDAALQEQDAWYRWAACRVWHTRWKEQEPRWRPLADRAMKDLTALVRAFRDHEEEENDLFRERRRELYREDRTGVSYLLPPQNTLDAFYDDVLTRLLQREGIPDSQDEAALLVRIIEPQHWEHALEAVQRSPRAVVKEVKQVLEARIKKLFGEAGVHQERPLLPSLGDLLAAASGDEESVEAVDEKWLDQFRSQLAGLLPAGFTPDGTGKLKTLIVRPQTKAKGSVDRFLEQSLLLPRDENRLPAEFRAVPTESITVVLFRSEMSLTDISEVRQVLRLWGRAREREGREDHLQWRQRTGYRDSWLASTESDRQRVLQRMLCAMWNGRVEVSGDPLSPDSVCFRLRSGDSATMTLALEPYDQDVSSWSDLLRAYERWALLDAGSAVKDFCSVLMEALPDGLSTTPRDPDPLFWTFLRKVAPQQAARLRQRARDLDADDQEWIEPLLHFWTTTLDGALKLRFPRGLRANRPSLHALAQARSPRDGGSPPRLHQVNGHEPAREDRARGTRPYGTDPYGADPYETDPYGSGRYGPERHAKERHTDERHAADPYEPPPRRKTGPHERRPEPEGTARPADRGDDDLWADPWDEEPREEDLL
;
A
#
# COMPACT_ATOMS: atom_id res chain seq x y z
N MET A 1 15.25 11.73 4.17
CA MET A 1 14.12 12.58 4.55
C MET A 1 14.10 12.80 6.08
N LYS A 2 13.51 13.90 6.59
CA LYS A 2 13.24 14.11 8.04
C LYS A 2 11.74 14.15 8.31
N ILE A 3 11.31 13.79 9.52
CA ILE A 3 9.93 13.87 9.98
C ILE A 3 9.87 14.73 11.23
N TYR A 4 8.96 15.71 11.26
CA TYR A 4 8.91 16.71 12.32
C TYR A 4 7.74 16.54 13.30
N GLN A 5 6.72 15.76 12.94
CA GLN A 5 5.56 15.45 13.79
C GLN A 5 5.12 14.00 13.58
N PRO A 6 4.55 13.33 14.60
CA PRO A 6 3.93 12.03 14.43
C PRO A 6 2.72 12.10 13.50
N MET A 7 2.56 11.07 12.67
CA MET A 7 1.53 11.03 11.64
C MET A 7 0.75 9.71 11.69
N LEU A 8 -0.58 9.84 11.62
CA LEU A 8 -1.50 8.72 11.35
C LEU A 8 -2.15 8.92 9.99
N PHE A 9 -2.07 7.92 9.12
CA PHE A 9 -2.82 7.87 7.87
C PHE A 9 -3.94 6.84 7.98
N LEU A 10 -5.17 7.25 7.64
CA LEU A 10 -6.34 6.38 7.56
C LEU A 10 -6.87 6.36 6.12
N GLY A 11 -6.77 5.21 5.45
CA GLY A 11 -7.32 5.00 4.11
C GLY A 11 -8.69 4.32 4.17
N LEU A 12 -9.76 5.00 3.74
CA LEU A 12 -11.11 4.45 3.71
C LEU A 12 -11.56 4.12 2.28
N GLY A 13 -12.00 2.87 2.09
CA GLY A 13 -12.35 2.31 0.79
C GLY A 13 -11.14 2.16 -0.15
N GLY A 14 -11.35 1.55 -1.31
CA GLY A 14 -10.27 1.22 -2.25
C GLY A 14 -9.47 2.44 -2.73
N THR A 15 -10.09 3.62 -2.81
CA THR A 15 -9.35 4.86 -3.15
C THR A 15 -8.40 5.27 -2.02
N GLY A 16 -8.89 5.30 -0.78
CA GLY A 16 -8.06 5.64 0.38
C GLY A 16 -6.94 4.63 0.61
N ALA A 17 -7.23 3.34 0.42
CA ALA A 17 -6.23 2.27 0.51
C ALA A 17 -5.11 2.41 -0.53
N ARG A 18 -5.44 2.74 -1.79
CA ARG A 18 -4.44 2.96 -2.84
C ARG A 18 -3.57 4.18 -2.59
N ILE A 19 -4.16 5.30 -2.12
CA ILE A 19 -3.39 6.50 -1.75
C ILE A 19 -2.43 6.18 -0.60
N GLY A 20 -2.92 5.50 0.45
CA GLY A 20 -2.08 5.14 1.59
C GLY A 20 -0.97 4.17 1.22
N ALA A 21 -1.25 3.14 0.41
CA ALA A 21 -0.24 2.21 -0.08
C ALA A 21 0.86 2.92 -0.89
N GLU A 22 0.49 3.91 -1.71
CA GLU A 22 1.44 4.72 -2.48
C GLU A 22 2.27 5.64 -1.57
N LEU A 23 1.64 6.29 -0.59
CA LEU A 23 2.33 7.10 0.42
C LEU A 23 3.29 6.27 1.28
N GLU A 24 2.85 5.12 1.76
CA GLU A 24 3.64 4.22 2.60
C GLU A 24 4.85 3.68 1.83
N ARG A 25 4.64 3.25 0.58
CA ARG A 25 5.74 2.83 -0.31
C ARG A 25 6.76 3.94 -0.50
N ASN A 26 6.33 5.17 -0.72
CA ASN A 26 7.23 6.32 -0.91
C ASN A 26 7.99 6.64 0.39
N LEU A 27 7.34 6.62 1.54
CA LEU A 27 7.99 6.86 2.83
C LEU A 27 8.99 5.76 3.21
N ARG A 28 8.67 4.49 2.96
CA ARG A 28 9.61 3.37 3.17
C ARG A 28 10.85 3.52 2.29
N ARG A 29 10.67 3.90 1.03
CA ARG A 29 11.79 4.19 0.12
C ARG A 29 12.64 5.37 0.60
N GLU A 30 12.02 6.48 0.98
CA GLU A 30 12.73 7.71 1.38
C GLU A 30 13.38 7.64 2.77
N LEU A 31 12.86 6.82 3.68
CA LEU A 31 13.35 6.72 5.07
C LEU A 31 14.21 5.48 5.32
N CYS A 32 13.78 4.31 4.84
CA CYS A 32 14.51 3.06 5.05
C CYS A 32 15.56 2.81 3.97
N GLY A 33 15.57 3.61 2.90
CA GLY A 33 16.39 3.37 1.74
C GLY A 33 15.89 2.19 0.91
N PRO A 34 16.60 1.87 -0.18
CA PRO A 34 16.13 0.92 -1.17
C PRO A 34 16.23 -0.56 -0.78
N ASP A 35 17.23 -0.91 0.01
CA ASP A 35 17.40 -2.23 0.62
C ASP A 35 16.65 -2.32 1.97
N GLY A 36 16.06 -1.21 2.40
CA GLY A 36 15.33 -1.09 3.65
C GLY A 36 16.21 -0.99 4.88
N THR A 37 17.54 -0.87 4.75
CA THR A 37 18.47 -1.00 5.88
C THR A 37 18.97 0.33 6.47
N ASP A 38 18.64 1.49 5.90
CA ASP A 38 19.19 2.78 6.36
C ASP A 38 18.85 3.12 7.82
N LEU A 39 17.73 2.59 8.32
CA LEU A 39 17.29 2.73 9.71
C LEU A 39 17.68 1.56 10.61
N VAL A 40 18.30 0.51 10.05
CA VAL A 40 18.75 -0.66 10.81
C VAL A 40 20.03 -0.29 11.56
N GLY A 41 20.05 -0.57 12.87
CA GLY A 41 21.21 -0.28 13.74
C GLY A 41 21.32 1.16 14.24
N ARG A 42 20.37 2.04 13.89
CA ARG A 42 20.25 3.38 14.50
C ARG A 42 19.34 3.32 15.73
N GLY A 43 19.93 3.38 16.93
CA GLY A 43 19.19 3.41 18.19
C GLY A 43 18.38 2.14 18.44
N THR A 44 17.11 2.14 18.04
CA THR A 44 16.19 1.01 18.16
C THR A 44 16.52 -0.06 17.12
N GLN A 45 16.54 -1.34 17.53
CA GLN A 45 16.79 -2.45 16.60
C GLN A 45 15.58 -2.66 15.69
N ARG A 46 15.66 -2.17 14.44
CA ARG A 46 14.61 -2.28 13.41
C ARG A 46 14.94 -3.39 12.41
N ALA A 47 13.90 -4.00 11.86
CA ALA A 47 14.02 -4.90 10.70
C ALA A 47 14.13 -4.08 9.39
N PRO A 48 14.65 -4.67 8.31
CA PRO A 48 14.65 -4.02 7.00
C PRO A 48 13.25 -3.57 6.57
N PHE A 49 13.17 -2.39 5.96
CA PHE A 49 11.94 -1.70 5.54
C PHE A 49 10.97 -1.33 6.68
N GLN A 50 11.32 -1.52 7.95
CA GLN A 50 10.48 -1.14 9.08
C GLN A 50 10.49 0.39 9.27
N LEU A 51 9.32 1.01 9.09
CA LEU A 51 9.12 2.42 9.42
C LEU A 51 9.17 2.64 10.94
N PRO A 52 9.59 3.83 11.41
CA PRO A 52 9.52 4.20 12.82
C PRO A 52 8.08 4.32 13.31
N ASP A 53 7.85 4.05 14.60
CA ASP A 53 6.51 3.98 15.20
C ASP A 53 5.79 5.35 15.23
N CYS A 54 6.50 6.45 14.95
CA CYS A 54 5.89 7.78 14.76
C CYS A 54 5.09 7.93 13.45
N LEU A 55 5.12 6.92 12.58
CA LEU A 55 4.34 6.83 11.35
C LEU A 55 3.43 5.60 11.43
N GLN A 56 2.12 5.81 11.39
CA GLN A 56 1.14 4.73 11.47
C GLN A 56 0.12 4.79 10.33
N PHE A 57 -0.27 3.62 9.83
CA PHE A 57 -1.21 3.45 8.74
C PHE A 57 -2.33 2.50 9.16
N VAL A 58 -3.57 2.90 8.91
CA VAL A 58 -4.76 2.08 9.11
C VAL A 58 -5.59 2.09 7.83
N TYR A 59 -6.02 0.90 7.40
CA TYR A 59 -6.82 0.71 6.20
C TYR A 59 -8.19 0.10 6.55
N ALA A 60 -9.27 0.58 5.94
CA ALA A 60 -10.60 0.02 6.14
C ALA A 60 -11.37 -0.04 4.82
N ASP A 61 -11.81 -1.24 4.43
CA ASP A 61 -12.70 -1.48 3.29
C ASP A 61 -13.66 -2.63 3.64
N PHE A 62 -14.84 -2.65 3.01
CA PHE A 62 -15.75 -3.79 3.02
C PHE A 62 -15.26 -4.93 2.13
N SER A 63 -14.38 -4.64 1.17
CA SER A 63 -13.78 -5.64 0.29
C SER A 63 -12.43 -6.11 0.82
N GLU A 64 -12.38 -7.33 1.35
CA GLU A 64 -11.12 -7.97 1.75
C GLU A 64 -10.17 -8.10 0.55
N SER A 65 -10.69 -8.29 -0.67
CA SER A 65 -9.84 -8.36 -1.86
C SER A 65 -9.22 -7.03 -2.26
N GLU A 66 -9.82 -5.88 -1.89
CA GLU A 66 -9.15 -4.57 -2.02
C GLU A 66 -8.09 -4.36 -0.92
N LEU A 67 -8.31 -4.88 0.29
CA LEU A 67 -7.28 -4.88 1.35
C LEU A 67 -6.10 -5.79 0.99
N ASP A 68 -6.35 -6.96 0.41
CA ASP A 68 -5.32 -7.90 -0.10
C ASP A 68 -4.54 -7.32 -1.30
N ARG A 69 -5.06 -6.28 -1.95
CA ARG A 69 -4.32 -5.55 -2.99
C ARG A 69 -3.33 -4.54 -2.41
N VAL A 70 -3.42 -4.23 -1.12
CA VAL A 70 -2.43 -3.39 -0.43
C VAL A 70 -1.17 -4.24 -0.24
N PRO A 71 -0.06 -3.94 -0.96
CA PRO A 71 1.10 -4.85 -1.00
C PRO A 71 1.70 -5.17 0.37
N HIS A 72 1.58 -4.23 1.31
CA HIS A 72 2.13 -4.33 2.65
C HIS A 72 1.31 -5.23 3.58
N LEU A 73 -0.01 -5.34 3.37
CA LEU A 73 -0.87 -6.22 4.17
C LEU A 73 -0.74 -7.69 3.74
N SER A 74 -0.40 -7.93 2.47
CA SER A 74 -0.23 -9.28 1.92
C SER A 74 1.23 -9.76 1.87
N ALA A 75 2.15 -9.02 2.48
CA ALA A 75 3.56 -9.40 2.55
C ALA A 75 3.75 -10.73 3.31
N ARG A 76 4.78 -11.49 2.94
CA ARG A 76 5.10 -12.80 3.54
C ARG A 76 6.52 -12.84 4.07
N GLY A 77 6.75 -13.66 5.09
CA GLY A 77 8.09 -13.84 5.68
C GLY A 77 8.50 -12.67 6.58
N PRO A 78 9.80 -12.33 6.66
CA PRO A 78 10.30 -11.33 7.62
C PRO A 78 9.81 -9.90 7.36
N GLU A 79 9.50 -9.53 6.10
CA GLU A 79 8.94 -8.21 5.76
C GLU A 79 7.52 -8.02 6.32
N ALA A 80 6.76 -9.10 6.48
CA ALA A 80 5.42 -9.04 7.08
C ALA A 80 5.47 -8.50 8.51
N ALA A 81 6.50 -8.87 9.29
CA ALA A 81 6.67 -8.36 10.65
C ALA A 81 7.02 -6.86 10.68
N ALA A 82 7.82 -6.39 9.70
CA ALA A 82 8.16 -4.98 9.56
C ALA A 82 6.94 -4.12 9.17
N PHE A 83 6.06 -4.64 8.31
CA PHE A 83 4.83 -3.95 7.92
C PHE A 83 3.78 -3.98 9.03
N ALA A 84 3.56 -5.14 9.67
CA ALA A 84 2.57 -5.27 10.75
C ALA A 84 2.82 -4.35 11.96
N ARG A 85 4.05 -3.85 12.13
CA ARG A 85 4.40 -2.85 13.15
C ARG A 85 3.74 -1.48 12.94
N THR A 86 3.59 -1.08 11.67
CA THR A 86 3.20 0.30 11.28
C THR A 86 1.95 0.34 10.42
N SER A 87 1.53 -0.79 9.84
CA SER A 87 0.37 -0.89 8.94
C SER A 87 -0.61 -1.92 9.45
N ARG A 88 -1.85 -1.49 9.65
CA ARG A 88 -2.96 -2.33 10.14
C ARG A 88 -4.17 -2.19 9.24
N ALA A 89 -5.04 -3.20 9.26
CA ALA A 89 -6.32 -3.15 8.58
C ALA A 89 -7.47 -3.49 9.53
N VAL A 90 -8.62 -2.86 9.28
CA VAL A 90 -9.89 -3.18 9.95
C VAL A 90 -10.56 -4.30 9.16
N HIS A 91 -10.28 -5.53 9.55
CA HIS A 91 -10.83 -6.73 8.90
C HIS A 91 -12.26 -7.03 9.32
N ASN A 92 -12.96 -7.79 8.47
CA ASN A 92 -14.33 -8.25 8.67
C ASN A 92 -15.33 -7.09 8.86
N LEU A 93 -15.10 -5.95 8.21
CA LEU A 93 -15.94 -4.75 8.31
C LEU A 93 -17.37 -4.97 7.78
N LEU A 94 -17.63 -6.13 7.14
CA LEU A 94 -18.96 -6.59 6.79
C LEU A 94 -19.47 -7.63 7.80
N PRO A 95 -20.74 -7.50 8.25
CA PRO A 95 -21.38 -8.52 9.06
C PRO A 95 -21.63 -9.80 8.23
N THR A 96 -21.99 -10.90 8.91
CA THR A 96 -22.35 -12.20 8.30
C THR A 96 -23.73 -12.16 7.60
N TYR A 97 -23.96 -11.18 6.74
CA TYR A 97 -25.17 -11.01 5.93
C TYR A 97 -24.80 -10.87 4.46
N ASP A 98 -25.51 -11.60 3.59
CA ASP A 98 -25.21 -11.64 2.15
C ASP A 98 -25.88 -10.50 1.35
N ASN A 99 -26.87 -9.80 1.94
CA ASN A 99 -27.68 -8.79 1.27
C ASN A 99 -28.11 -7.63 2.19
N SER A 100 -28.36 -6.45 1.60
CA SER A 100 -28.75 -5.24 2.34
C SER A 100 -30.10 -5.36 3.08
N PRO A 101 -31.19 -5.91 2.50
CA PRO A 101 -32.49 -5.88 3.17
C PRO A 101 -32.56 -6.71 4.45
N GLU A 102 -31.81 -7.82 4.53
CA GLU A 102 -31.71 -8.64 5.73
C GLU A 102 -30.97 -7.89 6.85
N MET A 103 -29.85 -7.27 6.52
CA MET A 103 -29.04 -6.47 7.44
C MET A 103 -29.82 -5.28 8.01
N THR A 104 -30.47 -4.49 7.16
CA THR A 104 -31.24 -3.32 7.59
C THR A 104 -32.49 -3.72 8.37
N ARG A 105 -33.12 -4.86 8.04
CA ARG A 105 -34.21 -5.43 8.83
C ARG A 105 -33.74 -5.75 10.25
N MET A 106 -32.57 -6.35 10.38
CA MET A 106 -32.01 -6.68 11.69
C MET A 106 -31.68 -5.43 12.50
N LEU A 107 -31.03 -4.45 11.88
CA LEU A 107 -30.69 -3.18 12.53
C LEU A 107 -31.92 -2.44 13.07
N ARG A 108 -32.99 -2.34 12.28
CA ARG A 108 -34.24 -1.71 12.72
C ARG A 108 -34.88 -2.41 13.92
N ILE A 109 -34.60 -3.70 14.14
CA ILE A 109 -35.11 -4.48 15.28
C ILE A 109 -34.19 -4.36 16.50
N ALA A 110 -32.89 -4.50 16.30
CA ALA A 110 -31.93 -4.64 17.40
C ALA A 110 -31.32 -3.34 17.90
N LYS A 111 -31.29 -2.30 17.04
CA LYS A 111 -30.66 -0.99 17.30
C LYS A 111 -31.59 0.13 16.78
N HIS A 112 -32.86 0.07 17.18
CA HIS A 112 -33.89 0.98 16.67
C HIS A 112 -33.56 2.43 17.00
N ASP A 113 -33.22 2.70 18.26
CA ASP A 113 -32.98 4.05 18.76
C ASP A 113 -31.79 4.71 18.04
N GLU A 114 -30.74 3.93 17.73
CA GLU A 114 -29.54 4.41 17.04
C GLU A 114 -29.72 4.53 15.51
N THR A 115 -30.73 3.89 14.91
CA THR A 115 -30.90 3.81 13.44
C THR A 115 -32.10 4.58 12.90
N VAL A 116 -33.15 4.80 13.70
CA VAL A 116 -34.42 5.41 13.25
C VAL A 116 -34.25 6.80 12.62
N GLY A 117 -33.27 7.58 13.07
CA GLY A 117 -33.04 8.95 12.60
C GLY A 117 -32.43 9.04 11.20
N TRP A 118 -31.73 7.99 10.73
CA TRP A 118 -30.95 8.07 9.48
C TRP A 118 -31.13 6.89 8.53
N LEU A 119 -31.60 5.73 9.01
CA LEU A 119 -31.86 4.57 8.17
C LEU A 119 -33.27 4.70 7.55
N PRO A 120 -33.40 4.76 6.21
CA PRO A 120 -34.70 4.89 5.56
C PRO A 120 -35.67 3.74 5.90
N PRO A 121 -36.99 3.95 5.76
CA PRO A 121 -37.98 2.87 5.87
C PRO A 121 -37.79 1.81 4.77
N ARG A 122 -38.54 0.70 4.85
CA ARG A 122 -38.44 -0.41 3.88
C ARG A 122 -39.02 -0.11 2.50
N ILE A 123 -39.75 0.98 2.37
CA ILE A 123 -40.40 1.38 1.12
C ILE A 123 -39.29 1.71 0.12
N ASP A 124 -39.35 1.11 -1.07
CA ASP A 124 -38.38 1.29 -2.16
C ASP A 124 -36.91 1.05 -1.74
N GLU A 125 -36.70 0.13 -0.79
CA GLU A 125 -35.36 -0.28 -0.34
C GLU A 125 -34.58 -1.00 -1.47
N PRO A 126 -33.38 -0.52 -1.84
CA PRO A 126 -32.55 -1.13 -2.86
C PRO A 126 -32.01 -2.48 -2.38
N ARG A 127 -32.01 -3.45 -3.29
CA ARG A 127 -31.59 -4.83 -3.03
C ARG A 127 -30.14 -5.01 -3.46
N VAL A 128 -29.21 -4.66 -2.59
CA VAL A 128 -27.77 -4.79 -2.85
C VAL A 128 -27.29 -6.18 -2.41
N SER A 129 -26.71 -6.92 -3.35
CA SER A 129 -25.95 -8.15 -3.09
C SER A 129 -24.95 -8.39 -4.23
N PRO A 130 -23.70 -8.76 -3.94
CA PRO A 130 -23.11 -8.90 -2.60
C PRO A 130 -22.62 -7.55 -2.03
N LEU A 131 -22.58 -7.43 -0.69
CA LEU A 131 -22.19 -6.18 -0.01
C LEU A 131 -20.70 -5.81 -0.19
N HIS A 132 -19.83 -6.80 -0.39
CA HIS A 132 -18.39 -6.60 -0.57
C HIS A 132 -18.02 -5.89 -1.88
N THR A 133 -18.97 -5.69 -2.80
CA THR A 133 -18.80 -4.87 -4.00
C THR A 133 -19.15 -3.41 -3.70
N GLY A 134 -18.47 -2.82 -2.72
CA GLY A 134 -18.58 -1.39 -2.41
C GLY A 134 -19.97 -0.92 -1.97
N ALA A 135 -20.73 -1.78 -1.28
CA ALA A 135 -22.09 -1.51 -0.80
C ALA A 135 -23.05 -1.04 -1.92
N GLY A 136 -22.85 -1.50 -3.16
CA GLY A 136 -23.68 -1.11 -4.31
C GLY A 136 -23.65 0.38 -4.63
N GLN A 137 -22.57 1.08 -4.26
CA GLN A 137 -22.43 2.53 -4.44
C GLN A 137 -23.52 3.34 -3.71
N LEU A 138 -24.06 2.81 -2.61
CA LEU A 138 -25.04 3.48 -1.75
C LEU A 138 -24.45 3.76 -0.35
N PRO A 139 -24.15 5.03 -0.02
CA PRO A 139 -23.58 5.43 1.27
C PRO A 139 -24.35 4.92 2.49
N THR A 140 -25.69 4.94 2.45
CA THR A 140 -26.52 4.48 3.57
C THR A 140 -26.38 2.98 3.81
N VAL A 141 -26.23 2.18 2.75
CA VAL A 141 -25.95 0.74 2.86
C VAL A 141 -24.57 0.52 3.49
N GLY A 142 -23.58 1.32 3.10
CA GLY A 142 -22.25 1.30 3.72
C GLY A 142 -22.29 1.63 5.21
N ARG A 143 -22.99 2.70 5.61
CA ARG A 143 -23.17 3.05 7.02
C ARG A 143 -23.89 1.95 7.81
N ALA A 144 -24.94 1.37 7.23
CA ALA A 144 -25.66 0.25 7.83
C ALA A 144 -24.76 -0.97 8.05
N ALA A 145 -23.89 -1.30 7.09
CA ALA A 145 -22.91 -2.36 7.27
C ALA A 145 -21.98 -2.10 8.47
N LEU A 146 -21.46 -0.87 8.61
CA LEU A 146 -20.64 -0.49 9.76
C LEU A 146 -21.39 -0.65 11.10
N PHE A 147 -22.64 -0.18 11.19
CA PHE A 147 -23.46 -0.31 12.39
C PHE A 147 -23.81 -1.77 12.71
N ALA A 148 -24.04 -2.59 11.69
CA ALA A 148 -24.30 -4.01 11.86
C ALA A 148 -23.06 -4.75 12.37
N THR A 149 -21.86 -4.35 11.95
CA THR A 149 -20.58 -4.84 12.47
C THR A 149 -20.40 -4.45 13.94
N MET A 150 -20.71 -3.21 14.32
CA MET A 150 -20.57 -2.72 15.70
C MET A 150 -21.73 -3.12 16.63
N ARG A 151 -22.69 -3.94 16.19
CA ARG A 151 -23.92 -4.23 16.95
C ARG A 151 -23.67 -4.83 18.35
N ASN A 152 -22.56 -5.55 18.50
CA ASN A 152 -22.14 -6.27 19.70
C ASN A 152 -20.90 -5.61 20.35
N GLY A 153 -20.63 -4.35 20.01
CA GLY A 153 -19.50 -3.59 20.51
C GLY A 153 -18.61 -3.00 19.41
N PRO A 154 -17.91 -1.88 19.69
CA PRO A 154 -17.13 -1.14 18.69
C PRO A 154 -15.71 -1.70 18.48
N ASP A 155 -15.26 -2.67 19.29
CA ASP A 155 -13.85 -3.07 19.37
C ASP A 155 -13.29 -3.63 18.06
N GLN A 156 -14.11 -4.23 17.22
CA GLN A 156 -13.68 -4.69 15.90
C GLN A 156 -13.20 -3.52 15.01
N VAL A 157 -13.81 -2.34 15.15
CA VAL A 157 -13.45 -1.13 14.40
C VAL A 157 -12.40 -0.32 15.16
N LEU A 158 -12.56 -0.17 16.48
CA LEU A 158 -11.68 0.66 17.31
C LEU A 158 -10.34 -0.02 17.64
N GLY A 159 -10.25 -1.34 17.65
CA GLY A 159 -9.03 -2.08 18.00
C GLY A 159 -7.81 -1.65 17.18
N PRO A 160 -7.84 -1.76 15.84
CA PRO A 160 -6.72 -1.34 14.98
C PRO A 160 -6.39 0.16 15.10
N LEU A 161 -7.38 1.01 15.38
CA LEU A 161 -7.18 2.45 15.60
C LEU A 161 -6.47 2.71 16.92
N ARG A 162 -6.89 2.06 18.02
CA ARG A 162 -6.27 2.15 19.34
C ARG A 162 -4.83 1.65 19.29
N ASP A 163 -4.57 0.50 18.67
CA ASP A 163 -3.21 -0.04 18.53
C ASP A 163 -2.27 0.91 17.78
N ALA A 164 -2.75 1.58 16.74
CA ALA A 164 -1.99 2.58 16.01
C ALA A 164 -1.72 3.84 16.86
N ILE A 165 -2.73 4.33 17.58
CA ILE A 165 -2.61 5.50 18.45
C ILE A 165 -1.67 5.21 19.64
N ASP A 166 -1.73 4.00 20.20
CA ASP A 166 -0.84 3.56 21.27
C ASP A 166 0.61 3.51 20.81
N ALA A 167 0.88 3.05 19.57
CA ALA A 167 2.21 3.09 18.97
C ALA A 167 2.71 4.55 18.81
N LEU A 168 1.86 5.47 18.37
CA LEU A 168 2.20 6.90 18.27
C LEU A 168 2.52 7.53 19.63
N SER A 169 1.79 7.16 20.68
CA SER A 169 2.00 7.70 22.03
C SER A 169 3.42 7.41 22.56
N ASN A 170 4.00 6.29 22.15
CA ASN A 170 5.31 5.81 22.58
C ASN A 170 6.45 6.17 21.61
N SER A 171 6.17 6.97 20.57
CA SER A 171 7.09 7.20 19.44
C SER A 171 8.06 8.39 19.59
N ALA A 172 8.15 9.00 20.78
CA ALA A 172 8.96 10.21 20.98
C ALA A 172 10.45 10.01 20.65
N GLY A 173 11.02 8.83 20.98
CA GLY A 173 12.41 8.50 20.64
C GLY A 173 12.64 8.37 19.14
N ASP A 174 11.70 7.73 18.43
CA ASP A 174 11.73 7.55 16.98
C ASP A 174 11.63 8.90 16.25
N LEU A 175 10.78 9.81 16.73
CA LEU A 175 10.65 11.15 16.15
C LEU A 175 11.94 11.97 16.30
N GLN A 176 12.59 11.89 17.46
CA GLN A 176 13.86 12.58 17.71
C GLN A 176 14.98 12.07 16.80
N GLU A 177 15.01 10.77 16.51
CA GLU A 177 15.97 10.16 15.59
C GLU A 177 15.83 10.67 14.15
N LEU A 178 14.58 10.90 13.70
CA LEU A 178 14.26 11.45 12.38
C LEU A 178 14.46 12.97 12.28
N GLY A 179 14.95 13.62 13.33
CA GLY A 179 15.23 15.06 13.39
C GLY A 179 14.05 15.92 13.83
N GLY A 180 12.98 15.31 14.35
CA GLY A 180 11.86 16.01 14.99
C GLY A 180 12.16 16.44 16.42
N GLY A 181 11.36 17.36 16.93
CA GLY A 181 11.45 17.87 18.30
C GLY A 181 10.55 17.12 19.29
N GLN A 182 10.24 17.75 20.42
CA GLN A 182 9.19 17.26 21.33
C GLN A 182 7.86 17.17 20.57
N ILE A 183 7.10 16.08 20.79
CA ILE A 183 5.77 15.90 20.22
C ILE A 183 4.88 17.05 20.69
N ARG A 184 4.41 17.86 19.74
CA ARG A 184 3.49 18.98 20.01
C ARG A 184 2.06 18.66 19.61
N GLY A 185 1.82 17.63 18.82
CA GLY A 185 0.49 17.24 18.37
C GLY A 185 0.58 16.05 17.43
N TYR A 186 -0.55 15.64 16.87
CA TYR A 186 -0.64 14.50 15.96
C TYR A 186 -1.34 14.94 14.67
N ASP A 187 -0.67 14.82 13.54
CA ASP A 187 -1.28 15.09 12.24
C ASP A 187 -1.94 13.81 11.73
N VAL A 188 -3.26 13.85 11.52
CA VAL A 188 -4.03 12.68 11.10
C VAL A 188 -4.64 12.92 9.73
N PHE A 189 -4.22 12.17 8.72
CA PHE A 189 -4.71 12.29 7.35
C PHE A 189 -5.72 11.19 7.05
N VAL A 190 -6.93 11.56 6.64
CA VAL A 190 -8.02 10.59 6.37
C VAL A 190 -8.38 10.67 4.91
N ALA A 191 -7.94 9.70 4.10
CA ALA A 191 -8.16 9.69 2.66
C ALA A 191 -9.37 8.84 2.27
N PHE A 192 -10.29 9.42 1.51
CA PHE A 192 -11.48 8.73 1.02
C PHE A 192 -12.05 9.38 -0.24
N SER A 193 -12.88 8.63 -0.96
CA SER A 193 -13.67 9.14 -2.08
C SER A 193 -15.11 9.38 -1.64
N VAL A 194 -15.69 10.50 -2.10
CA VAL A 194 -17.12 10.81 -1.91
C VAL A 194 -18.01 10.22 -3.00
N ALA A 195 -17.42 9.54 -3.99
CA ALA A 195 -18.16 8.90 -5.10
C ALA A 195 -18.67 7.48 -4.75
N GLY A 196 -17.88 6.70 -4.00
CA GLY A 196 -18.15 5.29 -3.74
C GLY A 196 -19.01 5.01 -2.50
N GLY A 197 -19.60 3.81 -2.41
CA GLY A 197 -20.49 3.43 -1.29
C GLY A 197 -19.77 3.23 0.05
N THR A 198 -18.58 2.60 0.05
CA THR A 198 -17.77 2.40 1.26
C THR A 198 -17.24 3.72 1.81
N GLY A 199 -16.42 4.44 1.03
CA GLY A 199 -15.78 5.69 1.47
C GLY A 199 -16.78 6.77 1.87
N ALA A 200 -17.75 7.09 0.99
CA ALA A 200 -18.78 8.08 1.29
C ALA A 200 -19.72 7.63 2.42
N GLY A 201 -19.92 6.32 2.59
CA GLY A 201 -20.80 5.75 3.61
C GLY A 201 -20.24 5.81 5.03
N ILE A 202 -18.92 5.66 5.22
CA ILE A 202 -18.32 5.49 6.55
C ILE A 202 -17.43 6.64 7.02
N PHE A 203 -17.02 7.58 6.16
CA PHE A 203 -16.01 8.57 6.53
C PHE A 203 -16.41 9.40 7.77
N TYR A 204 -17.67 9.81 7.86
CA TYR A 204 -18.14 10.68 8.94
C TYR A 204 -18.09 9.96 10.27
N ASP A 205 -18.47 8.69 10.27
CA ASP A 205 -18.41 7.85 11.46
C ASP A 205 -16.96 7.61 11.87
N PHE A 206 -16.06 7.31 10.92
CA PHE A 206 -14.62 7.17 11.20
C PHE A 206 -13.98 8.46 11.71
N LEU A 207 -14.38 9.65 11.24
CA LEU A 207 -13.88 10.92 11.80
C LEU A 207 -14.23 11.04 13.29
N HIS A 208 -15.47 10.69 13.68
CA HIS A 208 -15.92 10.70 15.08
C HIS A 208 -15.23 9.63 15.92
N LEU A 209 -15.16 8.38 15.43
CA LEU A 209 -14.51 7.26 16.11
C LEU A 209 -13.02 7.52 16.32
N LEU A 210 -12.35 8.15 15.36
CA LEU A 210 -10.94 8.54 15.47
C LEU A 210 -10.75 9.60 16.55
N GLY A 211 -11.58 10.65 16.55
CA GLY A 211 -11.55 11.66 17.61
C GLY A 211 -11.81 11.07 19.00
N HIS A 212 -12.75 10.13 19.10
CA HIS A 212 -13.01 9.37 20.32
C HIS A 212 -11.81 8.51 20.73
N ALA A 213 -11.16 7.81 19.80
CA ALA A 213 -10.01 6.97 20.09
C ALA A 213 -8.84 7.79 20.67
N PHE A 214 -8.50 8.94 20.07
CA PHE A 214 -7.49 9.86 20.63
C PHE A 214 -7.88 10.39 22.02
N HIS A 215 -9.16 10.68 22.23
CA HIS A 215 -9.65 11.12 23.54
C HIS A 215 -9.52 10.01 24.59
N SER A 216 -9.84 8.76 24.23
CA SER A 216 -9.81 7.61 25.14
C SER A 216 -8.40 7.26 25.66
N VAL A 217 -7.36 7.55 24.86
CA VAL A 217 -5.94 7.36 25.22
C VAL A 217 -5.34 8.62 25.86
N ASN A 218 -6.14 9.67 26.07
CA ASN A 218 -5.72 10.96 26.65
C ASN A 218 -4.56 11.63 25.89
N LEU A 219 -4.60 11.59 24.56
CA LEU A 219 -3.66 12.28 23.67
C LEU A 219 -4.30 13.54 23.07
N PRO A 220 -4.24 14.69 23.76
CA PRO A 220 -4.78 15.94 23.23
C PRO A 220 -3.94 16.46 22.06
N GLY A 221 -4.57 17.20 21.13
CA GLY A 221 -3.86 17.88 20.05
C GLY A 221 -3.81 17.13 18.71
N ALA A 222 -4.66 16.11 18.53
CA ALA A 222 -4.88 15.51 17.21
C ALA A 222 -5.58 16.51 16.27
N LYS A 223 -5.03 16.66 15.06
CA LYS A 223 -5.60 17.46 13.98
C LYS A 223 -5.93 16.54 12.82
N ILE A 224 -7.21 16.44 12.49
CA ILE A 224 -7.69 15.54 11.45
C ILE A 224 -7.90 16.32 10.15
N TYR A 225 -7.27 15.83 9.09
CA TYR A 225 -7.27 16.39 7.74
C TYR A 225 -7.92 15.41 6.76
N PRO A 226 -9.22 15.56 6.48
CA PRO A 226 -9.89 14.85 5.40
C PRO A 226 -9.24 15.17 4.05
N LEU A 227 -8.77 14.13 3.36
CA LEU A 227 -8.26 14.15 1.99
C LEU A 227 -9.32 13.54 1.06
N VAL A 228 -10.12 14.40 0.45
CA VAL A 228 -11.38 14.03 -0.20
C VAL A 228 -11.19 13.98 -1.71
N VAL A 229 -11.29 12.79 -2.29
CA VAL A 229 -11.25 12.60 -3.75
C VAL A 229 -12.64 12.83 -4.34
N MET A 230 -12.72 13.78 -5.27
CA MET A 230 -13.98 14.21 -5.89
C MET A 230 -14.41 13.27 -7.04
N PRO A 231 -15.71 13.25 -7.42
CA PRO A 231 -16.23 12.36 -8.47
C PRO A 231 -15.54 12.48 -9.82
N SER A 232 -15.03 13.66 -10.19
CA SER A 232 -14.29 13.89 -11.43
C SER A 232 -13.06 13.00 -11.62
N ALA A 233 -12.54 12.42 -10.53
CA ALA A 233 -11.43 11.46 -10.57
C ALA A 233 -11.81 10.08 -11.14
N PHE A 234 -13.11 9.77 -11.23
CA PHE A 234 -13.60 8.46 -11.63
C PHE A 234 -14.36 8.55 -12.96
N PRO A 235 -13.94 7.82 -14.01
CA PRO A 235 -14.74 7.74 -15.22
C PRO A 235 -16.04 6.93 -14.96
N PRO A 236 -17.13 7.17 -15.72
CA PRO A 236 -18.41 6.48 -15.52
C PRO A 236 -18.30 4.96 -15.47
N GLU A 237 -17.47 4.37 -16.32
CA GLU A 237 -17.21 2.93 -16.40
C GLU A 237 -16.41 2.36 -15.21
N SER A 238 -15.87 3.20 -14.32
CA SER A 238 -15.07 2.79 -13.15
C SER A 238 -15.62 3.36 -11.84
N GLY A 239 -16.94 3.41 -11.69
CA GLY A 239 -17.62 3.87 -10.48
C GLY A 239 -17.84 5.38 -10.40
N GLY A 240 -17.62 6.13 -11.49
CA GLY A 240 -17.98 7.53 -11.64
C GLY A 240 -19.39 7.74 -12.19
N GLY A 241 -19.67 8.95 -12.69
CA GLY A 241 -20.96 9.29 -13.33
C GLY A 241 -22.04 9.77 -12.37
N ARG A 242 -23.31 9.68 -12.79
CA ARG A 242 -24.45 10.31 -12.09
C ARG A 242 -24.58 9.85 -10.64
N GLU A 243 -24.44 8.55 -10.38
CA GLU A 243 -24.57 7.97 -9.04
C GLU A 243 -23.49 8.48 -8.08
N ALA A 244 -22.24 8.55 -8.57
CA ALA A 244 -21.11 9.12 -7.84
C ALA A 244 -21.31 10.62 -7.53
N GLU A 245 -21.81 11.38 -8.49
CA GLU A 245 -22.10 12.81 -8.31
C GLU A 245 -23.23 13.02 -7.27
N LEU A 246 -24.27 12.19 -7.28
CA LEU A 246 -25.35 12.25 -6.28
C LEU A 246 -24.86 11.88 -4.87
N ASN A 247 -24.01 10.86 -4.75
CA ASN A 247 -23.36 10.51 -3.47
C ASN A 247 -22.53 11.67 -2.92
N ALA A 248 -21.73 12.29 -3.80
CA ALA A 248 -20.85 13.37 -3.42
C ALA A 248 -21.62 14.61 -2.94
N ALA A 249 -22.73 14.95 -3.58
CA ALA A 249 -23.54 16.10 -3.20
C ALA A 249 -23.88 16.12 -1.71
N ARG A 250 -24.35 14.99 -1.15
CA ARG A 250 -24.73 14.91 0.27
C ARG A 250 -23.55 14.67 1.19
N ALA A 251 -22.58 13.85 0.76
CA ALA A 251 -21.35 13.67 1.51
C ALA A 251 -20.61 14.99 1.78
N LEU A 252 -20.56 15.89 0.80
CA LEU A 252 -19.91 17.20 0.91
C LEU A 252 -20.67 18.16 1.82
N VAL A 253 -22.01 18.13 1.82
CA VAL A 253 -22.83 18.91 2.75
C VAL A 253 -22.57 18.46 4.18
N ASP A 254 -22.65 17.15 4.45
CA ASP A 254 -22.38 16.61 5.79
C ASP A 254 -20.97 16.99 6.30
N LEU A 255 -19.97 16.90 5.41
CA LEU A 255 -18.59 17.27 5.73
C LEU A 255 -18.45 18.77 5.99
N SER A 256 -19.13 19.62 5.21
CA SER A 256 -19.11 21.07 5.42
C SER A 256 -19.75 21.46 6.74
N HIS A 257 -20.89 20.85 7.12
CA HIS A 257 -21.53 21.10 8.41
C HIS A 257 -20.61 20.71 9.56
N LEU A 258 -19.92 19.56 9.45
CA LEU A 258 -18.94 19.14 10.43
C LEU A 258 -17.80 20.16 10.58
N VAL A 259 -17.22 20.60 9.46
CA VAL A 259 -16.13 21.59 9.46
C VAL A 259 -16.61 22.94 10.01
N ASP A 260 -17.82 23.35 9.69
CA ASP A 260 -18.40 24.62 10.14
C ASP A 260 -18.65 24.60 11.67
N ASP A 261 -19.24 23.53 12.20
CA ASP A 261 -19.44 23.34 13.66
C ASP A 261 -18.08 23.32 14.40
N GLN A 262 -17.06 22.69 13.84
CA GLN A 262 -15.71 22.65 14.40
C GLN A 262 -14.99 24.02 14.42
N ASN A 263 -15.38 24.95 13.55
CA ASN A 263 -14.82 26.29 13.43
C ASN A 263 -15.64 27.38 14.15
N ALA A 264 -16.92 27.12 14.46
CA ALA A 264 -17.85 28.08 15.06
C ALA A 264 -18.53 27.59 16.34
N ALA A 265 -17.97 26.59 17.02
CA ALA A 265 -18.50 26.11 18.30
C ALA A 265 -18.60 27.25 19.34
N ASP A 266 -19.83 27.63 19.70
CA ASP A 266 -20.08 28.60 20.77
C ASP A 266 -19.72 27.99 22.13
N ALA A 267 -19.01 28.75 22.97
CA ALA A 267 -18.85 28.40 24.37
C ALA A 267 -20.22 28.50 25.07
N SER A 268 -20.83 27.36 25.37
CA SER A 268 -22.11 27.32 26.10
C SER A 268 -22.00 27.99 27.47
N ASP A 269 -22.97 28.83 27.82
CA ASP A 269 -23.13 29.47 29.13
C ASP A 269 -23.55 28.48 30.26
N VAL A 270 -23.67 27.17 29.97
CA VAL A 270 -24.07 26.15 30.96
C VAL A 270 -22.84 25.53 31.63
N LEU A 271 -22.47 26.06 32.80
CA LEU A 271 -21.53 25.42 33.73
C LEU A 271 -22.23 24.28 34.49
N GLY A 272 -22.06 23.04 34.02
CA GLY A 272 -22.46 21.81 34.69
C GLY A 272 -21.91 20.57 33.98
N HIS A 273 -21.67 19.47 34.70
CA HIS A 273 -21.14 18.19 34.19
C HIS A 273 -22.10 17.42 33.24
N GLY A 274 -22.87 18.11 32.41
CA GLY A 274 -23.50 17.52 31.24
C GLY A 274 -22.55 17.66 30.07
N GLU A 275 -22.12 16.55 29.48
CA GLU A 275 -21.30 16.53 28.27
C GLU A 275 -21.85 17.53 27.23
N GLN A 276 -20.95 18.37 26.73
CA GLN A 276 -21.25 19.36 25.71
C GLN A 276 -21.87 18.65 24.48
N ARG A 277 -23.19 18.76 24.30
CA ARG A 277 -23.83 18.41 23.03
C ARG A 277 -23.41 19.45 21.99
N GLY A 278 -22.33 19.16 21.25
CA GLY A 278 -22.16 19.75 19.92
C GLY A 278 -23.39 19.42 19.08
N SER A 279 -23.76 20.28 18.12
CA SER A 279 -24.95 20.06 17.31
C SER A 279 -24.85 18.82 16.40
N LEU A 280 -23.63 18.30 16.23
CA LEU A 280 -23.26 17.16 15.39
C LEU A 280 -22.57 16.08 16.24
N SER A 281 -23.35 15.13 16.74
CA SER A 281 -22.87 13.92 17.42
C SER A 281 -23.42 12.67 16.73
N VAL A 282 -22.79 11.52 16.95
CA VAL A 282 -23.27 10.23 16.45
C VAL A 282 -23.50 9.28 17.62
N ASP A 283 -24.68 8.66 17.64
CA ASP A 283 -25.02 7.62 18.60
C ASP A 283 -24.62 6.26 18.05
N TYR A 284 -23.69 5.60 18.74
CA TYR A 284 -23.19 4.28 18.36
C TYR A 284 -23.69 3.18 19.31
N PRO A 285 -23.89 1.95 18.78
CA PRO A 285 -24.22 0.80 19.62
C PRO A 285 -23.16 0.59 20.73
N GLU A 286 -23.61 0.46 21.98
CA GLU A 286 -22.81 0.19 23.20
C GLU A 286 -21.79 1.28 23.59
N LEU A 287 -21.36 2.12 22.65
CA LEU A 287 -20.44 3.23 22.87
C LEU A 287 -21.17 4.53 23.28
N GLY A 288 -22.45 4.66 22.94
CA GLY A 288 -23.26 5.84 23.22
C GLY A 288 -22.96 7.01 22.28
N THR A 289 -23.28 8.22 22.73
CA THR A 289 -23.11 9.45 21.95
C THR A 289 -21.64 9.85 21.88
N VAL A 290 -21.09 9.94 20.67
CA VAL A 290 -19.73 10.43 20.42
C VAL A 290 -19.77 11.78 19.72
N SER A 291 -19.05 12.75 20.29
CA SER A 291 -18.84 14.08 19.71
C SER A 291 -17.36 14.38 19.54
N LEU A 292 -17.03 15.22 18.56
CA LEU A 292 -15.65 15.69 18.36
C LEU A 292 -15.34 16.88 19.25
N ARG A 293 -14.17 16.88 19.88
CA ARG A 293 -13.62 18.07 20.52
C ARG A 293 -13.50 19.19 19.48
N SER A 294 -13.87 20.42 19.84
CA SER A 294 -13.78 21.58 18.95
C SER A 294 -12.37 21.75 18.36
N SER A 295 -12.29 22.28 17.14
CA SER A 295 -11.04 22.49 16.41
C SER A 295 -10.23 21.21 16.11
N THR A 296 -10.87 20.04 16.05
CA THR A 296 -10.22 18.79 15.61
C THR A 296 -10.19 18.67 14.09
N VAL A 297 -11.31 18.96 13.41
CA VAL A 297 -11.46 18.92 11.94
C VAL A 297 -11.72 20.35 11.44
N GLN A 298 -10.67 21.14 11.23
CA GLN A 298 -10.80 22.58 10.91
C GLN A 298 -10.93 22.87 9.40
N THR A 299 -10.63 21.89 8.56
CA THR A 299 -10.81 21.97 7.11
C THR A 299 -10.91 20.60 6.49
N ALA A 300 -11.38 20.53 5.24
CA ALA A 300 -11.23 19.38 4.37
C ALA A 300 -10.55 19.80 3.06
N PHE A 301 -9.67 18.94 2.54
CA PHE A 301 -8.99 19.16 1.27
C PHE A 301 -9.72 18.39 0.18
N LEU A 302 -10.34 19.10 -0.76
CA LEU A 302 -11.00 18.53 -1.91
C LEU A 302 -10.02 18.44 -3.10
N PHE A 303 -9.95 17.27 -3.71
CA PHE A 303 -9.08 16.97 -4.85
C PHE A 303 -9.92 16.68 -6.08
N SER A 304 -9.96 17.67 -6.98
CA SER A 304 -10.66 17.61 -8.27
C SER A 304 -9.67 17.34 -9.40
N ARG A 305 -10.12 16.63 -10.44
CA ARG A 305 -9.29 16.38 -11.63
C ARG A 305 -9.20 17.65 -12.48
N THR A 306 -7.98 18.08 -12.80
CA THR A 306 -7.73 19.17 -13.77
C THR A 306 -7.58 18.62 -15.19
N ALA A 307 -7.66 19.49 -16.20
CA ALA A 307 -7.55 19.08 -17.60
C ALA A 307 -6.21 18.37 -17.87
N GLY A 308 -6.26 17.17 -18.45
CA GLY A 308 -5.08 16.34 -18.76
C GLY A 308 -4.62 15.39 -17.64
N MET A 309 -5.08 15.60 -16.40
CA MET A 309 -4.67 14.79 -15.25
C MET A 309 -5.34 13.42 -15.24
N ARG A 310 -4.58 12.34 -15.04
CA ARG A 310 -5.15 10.99 -14.84
C ARG A 310 -5.45 10.70 -13.36
N PRO A 311 -6.27 9.67 -13.05
CA PRO A 311 -6.55 9.29 -11.65
C PRO A 311 -5.27 8.95 -10.85
N ASP A 312 -4.29 8.33 -11.49
CA ASP A 312 -3.00 8.00 -10.86
C ASP A 312 -2.18 9.26 -10.53
N ASP A 313 -2.20 10.27 -11.41
CA ASP A 313 -1.53 11.56 -11.15
C ASP A 313 -2.15 12.26 -9.95
N LEU A 314 -3.48 12.16 -9.78
CA LEU A 314 -4.17 12.76 -8.63
C LEU A 314 -3.74 12.11 -7.31
N ARG A 315 -3.58 10.77 -7.29
CA ARG A 315 -3.04 10.08 -6.11
C ARG A 315 -1.62 10.53 -5.78
N ARG A 316 -0.75 10.63 -6.79
CA ARG A 316 0.63 11.14 -6.62
C ARG A 316 0.65 12.57 -6.08
N SER A 317 -0.24 13.43 -6.57
CA SER A 317 -0.44 14.79 -6.05
C SER A 317 -0.82 14.79 -4.56
N ILE A 318 -1.76 13.92 -4.14
CA ILE A 318 -2.14 13.80 -2.72
C ILE A 318 -0.94 13.34 -1.87
N THR A 319 -0.24 12.30 -2.31
CA THR A 319 0.94 11.79 -1.62
C THR A 319 2.05 12.83 -1.52
N ALA A 320 2.35 13.55 -2.60
CA ALA A 320 3.35 14.62 -2.61
C ALA A 320 2.99 15.77 -1.65
N MET A 321 1.71 16.12 -1.56
CA MET A 321 1.22 17.10 -0.59
C MET A 321 1.44 16.61 0.85
N VAL A 322 1.04 15.38 1.18
CA VAL A 322 1.20 14.83 2.55
C VAL A 322 2.67 14.77 2.92
N THR A 323 3.53 14.21 2.05
CA THR A 323 4.98 14.16 2.25
C THR A 323 5.59 15.54 2.48
N SER A 324 5.14 16.55 1.73
CA SER A 324 5.58 17.96 1.90
C SER A 324 5.18 18.54 3.25
N LEU A 325 3.96 18.25 3.72
CA LEU A 325 3.45 18.78 4.99
C LEU A 325 4.15 18.18 6.21
N ILE A 326 4.44 16.88 6.20
CA ILE A 326 5.11 16.19 7.33
C ILE A 326 6.64 16.36 7.31
N GLY A 327 7.23 16.56 6.12
CA GLY A 327 8.67 16.73 5.91
C GLY A 327 9.17 18.17 6.07
N THR A 328 8.28 19.12 6.42
CA THR A 328 8.62 20.54 6.56
C THR A 328 8.58 20.98 8.03
N ASP A 329 9.63 21.68 8.46
CA ASP A 329 9.72 22.27 9.79
C ASP A 329 8.96 23.61 9.90
N LEU A 330 8.49 23.95 11.10
CA LEU A 330 7.82 25.21 11.43
C LEU A 330 8.76 26.43 11.40
N GLY A 331 10.08 26.20 11.51
CA GLY A 331 11.13 27.23 11.56
C GLY A 331 11.22 27.98 12.89
N GLU A 332 12.42 28.45 13.25
CA GLU A 332 12.70 29.11 14.54
C GLU A 332 11.97 30.47 14.71
N GLU A 333 11.68 31.20 13.62
CA GLU A 333 11.07 32.54 13.65
C GLU A 333 9.61 32.53 14.15
N ASN A 334 8.87 31.44 13.94
CA ASN A 334 7.47 31.34 14.38
C ASN A 334 7.31 30.95 15.86
N VAL A 335 8.37 30.47 16.52
CA VAL A 335 8.31 29.95 17.89
C VAL A 335 8.20 31.07 18.93
N ARG A 336 8.62 32.30 18.60
CA ARG A 336 8.69 33.41 19.57
C ARG A 336 7.45 34.33 19.60
N GLY A 337 6.47 34.13 18.72
CA GLY A 337 5.42 35.12 18.46
C GLY A 337 4.00 34.84 18.98
N ARG A 338 3.64 33.60 19.35
CA ARG A 338 2.27 33.25 19.78
C ARG A 338 2.30 32.16 20.85
N ALA A 339 2.12 32.55 22.11
CA ALA A 339 2.14 31.64 23.26
C ALA A 339 0.82 30.85 23.47
N ASP A 340 -0.22 31.11 22.67
CA ASP A 340 -1.58 30.58 22.94
C ASP A 340 -1.93 29.25 22.25
N ASP A 341 -1.17 28.77 21.26
CA ASP A 341 -1.44 27.49 20.57
C ASP A 341 -0.37 26.43 20.89
N ALA A 342 -0.58 25.70 22.00
CA ALA A 342 0.37 24.69 22.50
C ALA A 342 0.56 23.46 21.57
N TYR A 343 -0.30 23.27 20.55
CA TYR A 343 -0.33 22.08 19.69
C TYR A 343 -0.25 22.39 18.18
N GLN A 344 0.72 23.19 17.74
CA GLN A 344 0.83 23.61 16.33
C GLN A 344 1.89 22.80 15.54
N SER A 345 1.47 22.13 14.47
CA SER A 345 2.31 21.53 13.40
C SER A 345 2.50 22.48 12.21
N PHE A 346 3.45 22.20 11.30
CA PHE A 346 3.58 22.98 10.06
C PHE A 346 2.30 22.90 9.23
N ALA A 347 1.71 21.71 9.09
CA ALA A 347 0.42 21.52 8.45
C ALA A 347 -0.65 22.42 9.08
N ALA A 348 -0.79 22.40 10.42
CA ALA A 348 -1.75 23.24 11.12
C ALA A 348 -1.48 24.75 10.89
N SER A 349 -0.21 25.18 10.89
CA SER A 349 0.16 26.58 10.64
C SER A 349 -0.14 27.02 9.21
N PHE A 350 0.29 26.24 8.22
CA PHE A 350 0.09 26.55 6.80
C PHE A 350 -1.41 26.63 6.46
N VAL A 351 -2.19 25.70 7.01
CA VAL A 351 -3.63 25.58 6.81
C VAL A 351 -4.41 26.67 7.57
N ASN A 352 -4.10 26.95 8.84
CA ASN A 352 -4.92 27.78 9.73
C ASN A 352 -4.46 29.25 9.89
N ARG A 353 -3.62 29.79 9.00
CA ARG A 353 -3.32 31.24 9.00
C ARG A 353 -4.56 32.07 8.63
N GLY A 354 -5.39 32.42 9.63
CA GLY A 354 -6.48 33.40 9.52
C GLY A 354 -7.75 33.04 10.30
N THR A 355 -8.45 34.05 10.84
CA THR A 355 -9.80 33.92 11.48
C THR A 355 -10.94 33.81 10.46
N SER A 356 -10.62 33.71 9.17
CA SER A 356 -11.55 33.72 8.04
C SER A 356 -12.39 32.44 7.93
N ARG A 357 -11.95 31.30 8.49
CA ARG A 357 -12.68 30.02 8.38
C ARG A 357 -14.03 30.02 9.09
N SER A 358 -14.17 30.79 10.17
CA SER A 358 -15.44 30.97 10.88
C SER A 358 -16.30 32.10 10.33
N ALA A 359 -15.84 32.79 9.26
CA ALA A 359 -16.62 33.81 8.59
C ALA A 359 -17.77 33.18 7.80
N ALA A 360 -18.91 33.86 7.80
CA ALA A 360 -20.08 33.47 7.03
C ALA A 360 -19.77 33.52 5.52
N ALA A 361 -20.29 32.55 4.77
CA ALA A 361 -20.26 32.59 3.32
C ALA A 361 -20.99 33.84 2.78
N ALA A 362 -20.58 34.33 1.60
CA ALA A 362 -21.24 35.46 0.93
C ALA A 362 -22.73 35.19 0.64
N THR A 363 -23.10 33.92 0.41
CA THR A 363 -24.48 33.46 0.23
C THR A 363 -25.28 33.42 1.53
N GLY A 364 -24.63 33.56 2.69
CA GLY A 364 -25.23 33.37 4.00
C GLY A 364 -25.47 31.90 4.37
N ILE A 365 -25.11 30.95 3.51
CA ILE A 365 -25.26 29.49 3.70
C ILE A 365 -23.88 28.89 4.03
N GLY A 366 -23.72 28.38 5.26
CA GLY A 366 -22.46 27.81 5.75
C GLY A 366 -21.35 28.85 6.00
N LEU A 367 -20.16 28.35 6.31
CA LEU A 367 -18.95 29.13 6.56
C LEU A 367 -17.89 28.91 5.46
N GLN A 368 -16.70 29.48 5.66
CA GLN A 368 -15.58 29.45 4.72
C GLN A 368 -14.51 28.41 5.11
N GLY A 369 -14.94 27.23 5.54
CA GLY A 369 -14.05 26.17 6.06
C GLY A 369 -13.42 25.24 5.01
N MET A 370 -13.90 25.25 3.76
CA MET A 370 -13.47 24.31 2.72
C MET A 370 -12.17 24.74 2.05
N SER A 371 -11.40 23.75 1.60
CA SER A 371 -10.15 23.96 0.88
C SER A 371 -10.02 23.01 -0.30
N THR A 372 -9.24 23.39 -1.31
CA THR A 372 -8.86 22.53 -2.44
C THR A 372 -7.35 22.53 -2.60
N ALA A 373 -6.77 21.41 -2.99
CA ALA A 373 -5.33 21.29 -3.13
C ALA A 373 -4.91 20.53 -4.38
N LEU A 374 -3.74 20.88 -4.90
CA LEU A 374 -3.01 20.15 -5.93
C LEU A 374 -1.52 20.26 -5.62
N ALA A 375 -0.76 19.21 -5.85
CA ALA A 375 0.69 19.25 -5.77
C ALA A 375 1.30 18.72 -7.05
N ALA A 376 2.38 19.38 -7.48
CA ALA A 376 3.25 18.86 -8.52
C ALA A 376 4.61 18.53 -7.93
N SER A 377 5.23 17.45 -8.37
CA SER A 377 6.55 17.02 -7.90
C SER A 377 7.49 16.70 -9.05
N MET A 378 8.75 17.07 -8.87
CA MET A 378 9.87 16.65 -9.70
C MET A 378 10.82 15.83 -8.86
N THR A 379 11.15 14.64 -9.34
CA THR A 379 12.07 13.70 -8.69
C THR A 379 12.98 13.04 -9.71
N VAL A 380 14.15 12.59 -9.25
CA VAL A 380 14.99 11.65 -10.01
C VAL A 380 14.62 10.24 -9.56
N PRO A 381 14.12 9.34 -10.42
CA PRO A 381 13.70 8.01 -10.02
C PRO A 381 14.90 7.05 -9.90
N VAL A 382 15.85 7.37 -9.02
CA VAL A 382 17.12 6.66 -8.80
C VAL A 382 16.88 5.16 -8.54
N ASP A 383 15.91 4.85 -7.69
CA ASP A 383 15.62 3.46 -7.33
C ASP A 383 15.01 2.66 -8.48
N GLU A 384 14.07 3.24 -9.21
CA GLU A 384 13.44 2.57 -10.35
C GLU A 384 14.46 2.34 -11.46
N LEU A 385 15.34 3.32 -11.73
CA LEU A 385 16.45 3.18 -12.67
C LEU A 385 17.42 2.07 -12.24
N ALA A 386 17.86 2.08 -10.98
CA ALA A 386 18.79 1.07 -10.48
C ALA A 386 18.18 -0.34 -10.49
N GLU A 387 16.91 -0.47 -10.11
CA GLU A 387 16.19 -1.74 -10.16
C GLU A 387 16.10 -2.28 -11.59
N ILE A 388 15.72 -1.44 -12.56
CA ILE A 388 15.61 -1.83 -13.96
C ILE A 388 16.97 -2.25 -14.52
N VAL A 389 18.02 -1.45 -14.25
CA VAL A 389 19.39 -1.76 -14.72
C VAL A 389 19.93 -3.02 -14.06
N ALA A 390 19.75 -3.21 -12.75
CA ALA A 390 20.19 -4.39 -12.02
C ALA A 390 19.49 -5.67 -12.51
N ALA A 391 18.17 -5.60 -12.71
CA ALA A 391 17.37 -6.72 -13.21
C ALA A 391 17.81 -7.13 -14.62
N ARG A 392 18.02 -6.14 -15.50
CA ARG A 392 18.50 -6.35 -16.87
C ARG A 392 19.91 -6.93 -16.89
N MET A 393 20.82 -6.37 -16.11
CA MET A 393 22.22 -6.80 -16.02
C MET A 393 22.32 -8.22 -15.49
N LEU A 394 21.50 -8.57 -14.48
CA LEU A 394 21.42 -9.93 -13.97
C LEU A 394 20.93 -10.91 -15.04
N ALA A 395 19.90 -10.56 -15.82
CA ALA A 395 19.41 -11.41 -16.90
C ALA A 395 20.49 -11.64 -17.98
N CYS A 396 21.21 -10.59 -18.41
CA CYS A 396 22.32 -10.71 -19.36
C CYS A 396 23.46 -11.58 -18.79
N ALA A 397 23.84 -11.37 -17.53
CA ALA A 397 24.88 -12.14 -16.86
C ALA A 397 24.50 -13.62 -16.73
N VAL A 398 23.24 -13.92 -16.38
CA VAL A 398 22.72 -15.31 -16.29
C VAL A 398 22.82 -16.00 -17.65
N ARG A 399 22.42 -15.32 -18.73
CA ARG A 399 22.55 -15.87 -20.09
C ARG A 399 24.00 -16.24 -20.41
N GLY A 400 24.94 -15.32 -20.16
CA GLY A 400 26.37 -15.55 -20.38
C GLY A 400 26.94 -16.69 -19.53
N LEU A 401 26.55 -16.79 -18.25
CA LEU A 401 26.97 -17.89 -17.37
C LEU A 401 26.41 -19.25 -17.80
N VAL A 402 25.16 -19.30 -18.26
CA VAL A 402 24.56 -20.53 -18.79
C VAL A 402 25.27 -20.99 -20.06
N GLU A 403 25.63 -20.07 -20.95
CA GLU A 403 26.39 -20.39 -22.17
C GLU A 403 27.79 -20.91 -21.85
N ARG A 404 28.52 -20.26 -20.93
CA ARG A 404 29.84 -20.73 -20.45
C ARG A 404 29.74 -22.11 -19.80
N ALA A 405 28.73 -22.33 -18.96
CA ALA A 405 28.52 -23.62 -18.31
C ALA A 405 28.23 -24.75 -19.32
N ARG A 406 27.55 -24.47 -20.44
CA ARG A 406 27.30 -25.45 -21.51
C ARG A 406 28.57 -25.82 -22.28
N GLN A 407 29.46 -24.86 -22.50
CA GLN A 407 30.74 -25.10 -23.20
C GLN A 407 31.66 -26.04 -22.40
N GLY A 408 31.47 -26.15 -21.08
CA GLY A 408 32.26 -27.00 -20.20
C GLY A 408 33.67 -26.47 -19.97
N GLY A 409 34.43 -27.16 -19.11
CA GLY A 409 35.84 -26.87 -18.85
C GLY A 409 36.69 -28.14 -18.87
N SER A 410 37.97 -28.03 -19.22
CA SER A 410 38.91 -29.18 -19.21
C SER A 410 39.11 -29.79 -17.82
N ASP A 411 38.71 -29.09 -16.76
CA ASP A 411 38.79 -29.46 -15.35
C ASP A 411 37.48 -30.06 -14.79
N GLN A 412 36.44 -30.25 -15.62
CA GLN A 412 35.12 -30.66 -15.13
C GLN A 412 35.13 -32.01 -14.41
N ARG A 413 35.94 -32.96 -14.89
CA ARG A 413 36.21 -34.23 -14.21
C ARG A 413 36.80 -34.04 -12.82
N ALA A 414 37.75 -33.13 -12.67
CA ALA A 414 38.38 -32.83 -11.39
C ALA A 414 37.37 -32.25 -10.40
N LEU A 415 36.44 -31.41 -10.87
CA LEU A 415 35.35 -30.87 -10.04
C LEU A 415 34.35 -31.95 -9.61
N VAL A 416 34.05 -32.93 -10.46
CA VAL A 416 33.22 -34.09 -10.06
C VAL A 416 33.93 -34.88 -8.96
N ALA A 417 35.23 -35.16 -9.10
CA ALA A 417 36.01 -35.84 -8.08
C ALA A 417 36.09 -35.02 -6.76
N GLU A 418 36.27 -33.69 -6.85
CA GLU A 418 36.22 -32.78 -5.69
C GLU A 418 34.85 -32.83 -5.01
N ALA A 419 33.75 -32.96 -5.76
CA ALA A 419 32.41 -33.12 -5.19
C ALA A 419 32.27 -34.42 -4.38
N PHE A 420 32.85 -35.54 -4.82
CA PHE A 420 32.90 -36.79 -4.03
C PHE A 420 33.69 -36.62 -2.74
N LYS A 421 34.85 -35.95 -2.82
CA LYS A 421 35.70 -35.66 -1.67
C LYS A 421 35.02 -34.76 -0.64
N GLU A 422 34.53 -33.61 -1.06
CA GLU A 422 33.88 -32.62 -0.19
C GLU A 422 32.54 -33.11 0.38
N SER A 423 31.91 -34.09 -0.28
CA SER A 423 30.73 -34.80 0.23
C SER A 423 31.05 -35.94 1.21
N GLY A 424 32.33 -36.24 1.45
CA GLY A 424 32.78 -37.24 2.42
C GLY A 424 32.77 -38.69 1.91
N ILE A 425 32.78 -38.89 0.59
CA ILE A 425 32.68 -40.21 -0.06
C ILE A 425 33.81 -40.42 -1.09
N GLU A 426 35.01 -39.89 -0.83
CA GLU A 426 36.22 -40.07 -1.66
C GLU A 426 36.53 -41.55 -1.91
N ASP A 427 36.33 -42.42 -0.90
CA ASP A 427 36.54 -43.87 -1.00
C ASP A 427 35.67 -44.53 -2.10
N ILE A 428 34.47 -43.99 -2.36
CA ILE A 428 33.57 -44.48 -3.42
C ILE A 428 34.09 -44.06 -4.81
N TRP A 429 34.86 -42.97 -4.86
CA TRP A 429 35.56 -42.52 -6.06
C TRP A 429 36.83 -43.33 -6.34
N THR A 430 37.63 -43.66 -5.33
CA THR A 430 38.91 -44.39 -5.49
C THR A 430 38.75 -45.91 -5.54
N ARG A 431 37.80 -46.49 -4.78
CA ARG A 431 37.47 -47.93 -4.72
C ARG A 431 38.70 -48.83 -4.52
N GLU A 432 39.57 -48.48 -3.58
CA GLU A 432 40.81 -49.21 -3.32
C GLU A 432 40.57 -50.71 -3.04
N ALA A 433 41.38 -51.57 -3.65
CA ALA A 433 41.42 -53.00 -3.37
C ALA A 433 42.46 -53.31 -2.27
N LEU A 434 42.28 -54.43 -1.56
CA LEU A 434 43.27 -54.87 -0.59
C LEU A 434 44.53 -55.38 -1.31
N LYS A 435 45.70 -55.08 -0.75
CA LYS A 435 46.97 -55.44 -1.36
C LYS A 435 47.19 -56.96 -1.29
N VAL A 436 47.51 -57.58 -2.43
CA VAL A 436 47.89 -58.99 -2.52
C VAL A 436 49.41 -59.08 -2.60
N GLU A 437 50.04 -59.51 -1.52
CA GLU A 437 51.51 -59.59 -1.43
C GLU A 437 52.09 -60.56 -2.47
N ALA A 438 53.29 -60.24 -2.95
CA ALA A 438 54.02 -61.13 -3.84
C ALA A 438 54.60 -62.32 -3.04
N PRO A 439 54.73 -63.51 -3.64
CA PRO A 439 55.35 -64.65 -2.97
C PRO A 439 56.80 -64.35 -2.56
N ASP A 440 57.15 -64.56 -1.29
CA ASP A 440 58.53 -64.44 -0.78
C ASP A 440 58.99 -65.75 -0.11
N PRO A 441 60.03 -66.44 -0.62
CA PRO A 441 60.82 -66.10 -1.81
C PRO A 441 60.09 -66.41 -3.13
N LEU A 442 60.42 -65.65 -4.19
CA LEU A 442 59.86 -65.85 -5.52
C LEU A 442 60.06 -67.30 -6.04
N PRO A 443 58.99 -67.97 -6.49
CA PRO A 443 59.03 -69.37 -6.88
C PRO A 443 59.83 -69.58 -8.17
N ARG A 444 60.53 -70.72 -8.24
CA ARG A 444 61.33 -71.14 -9.41
C ARG A 444 60.87 -72.49 -9.93
N GLY A 445 60.79 -72.62 -11.25
CA GLY A 445 60.36 -73.83 -11.94
C GLY A 445 58.84 -73.90 -12.17
N ALA A 446 58.44 -74.48 -13.31
CA ALA A 446 57.07 -74.46 -13.82
C ALA A 446 56.00 -74.93 -12.81
N ARG A 447 56.27 -75.99 -12.04
CA ARG A 447 55.33 -76.50 -11.02
C ARG A 447 55.11 -75.50 -9.89
N ASN A 448 56.19 -74.96 -9.32
CA ASN A 448 56.11 -74.03 -8.19
C ASN A 448 55.50 -72.69 -8.60
N ILE A 449 55.76 -72.23 -9.83
CA ILE A 449 55.13 -71.02 -10.39
C ILE A 449 53.64 -71.24 -10.62
N THR A 450 53.25 -72.39 -11.18
CA THR A 450 51.82 -72.74 -11.38
C THR A 450 51.09 -72.83 -10.04
N THR A 451 51.72 -73.40 -9.00
CA THR A 451 51.16 -73.44 -7.65
C THR A 451 51.04 -72.03 -7.07
N ALA A 452 52.08 -71.21 -7.14
CA ALA A 452 52.05 -69.84 -6.60
C ALA A 452 51.06 -68.91 -7.33
N LEU A 453 50.87 -69.06 -8.65
CA LEU A 453 49.82 -68.34 -9.40
C LEU A 453 48.41 -68.80 -9.00
N ARG A 454 48.25 -70.07 -8.59
CA ARG A 454 46.97 -70.59 -8.07
C ARG A 454 46.72 -70.12 -6.64
N ASP A 455 47.76 -70.16 -5.80
CA ASP A 455 47.70 -69.66 -4.42
C ASP A 455 47.38 -68.17 -4.41
N ARG A 456 47.99 -67.38 -5.31
CA ARG A 456 47.68 -65.95 -5.49
C ARG A 456 46.21 -65.69 -5.87
N VAL A 457 45.60 -66.54 -6.70
CA VAL A 457 44.15 -66.43 -6.99
C VAL A 457 43.33 -66.74 -5.74
N GLY A 458 43.73 -67.74 -4.94
CA GLY A 458 43.12 -68.01 -3.64
C GLY A 458 43.26 -66.83 -2.67
N ASP A 459 44.45 -66.23 -2.56
CA ASP A 459 44.70 -65.04 -1.75
C ASP A 459 43.84 -63.86 -2.23
N MET A 460 43.69 -63.67 -3.54
CA MET A 460 42.79 -62.66 -4.12
C MET A 460 41.33 -62.92 -3.71
N GLU A 461 40.83 -64.15 -3.78
CA GLU A 461 39.47 -64.50 -3.34
C GLU A 461 39.29 -64.25 -1.84
N ASP A 462 40.28 -64.60 -1.01
CA ASP A 462 40.27 -64.34 0.43
C ASP A 462 40.28 -62.85 0.75
N GLN A 463 41.09 -62.06 0.03
CA GLN A 463 41.12 -60.60 0.16
C GLN A 463 39.82 -59.95 -0.33
N LEU A 464 39.16 -60.46 -1.38
CA LEU A 464 37.82 -59.98 -1.78
C LEU A 464 36.79 -60.27 -0.68
N ALA A 465 36.82 -61.45 -0.07
CA ALA A 465 35.93 -61.79 1.05
C ALA A 465 36.23 -60.95 2.30
N GLN A 466 37.50 -60.60 2.55
CA GLN A 466 37.89 -59.69 3.61
C GLN A 466 37.45 -58.26 3.33
N LEU A 467 37.63 -57.77 2.10
CA LEU A 467 37.16 -56.46 1.66
C LEU A 467 35.65 -56.36 1.86
N ASP A 468 34.89 -57.37 1.44
CA ASP A 468 33.44 -57.44 1.63
C ASP A 468 33.03 -57.29 3.10
N ARG A 469 33.71 -58.00 4.03
CA ARG A 469 33.47 -57.86 5.48
C ARG A 469 33.84 -56.48 6.03
N GLN A 470 34.90 -55.85 5.52
CA GLN A 470 35.28 -54.48 5.94
C GLN A 470 34.27 -53.45 5.43
N LEU A 471 33.82 -53.61 4.19
CA LEU A 471 32.86 -52.72 3.56
C LEU A 471 31.47 -52.83 4.15
N ASP A 472 31.05 -53.99 4.67
CA ASP A 472 29.76 -54.16 5.36
C ASP A 472 29.51 -53.10 6.46
N ARG A 473 30.55 -52.74 7.22
CA ARG A 473 30.48 -51.67 8.23
C ARG A 473 30.85 -50.30 7.63
N ARG A 474 31.90 -50.24 6.83
CA ARG A 474 32.41 -48.97 6.29
C ARG A 474 31.43 -48.29 5.34
N SER A 475 30.65 -49.02 4.55
CA SER A 475 29.64 -48.44 3.65
C SER A 475 28.51 -47.76 4.44
N VAL A 476 28.16 -48.28 5.61
CA VAL A 476 27.21 -47.66 6.53
C VAL A 476 27.76 -46.34 7.06
N GLU A 477 29.01 -46.33 7.54
CA GLU A 477 29.69 -45.12 8.01
C GLU A 477 29.82 -44.06 6.91
N LEU A 478 30.16 -44.48 5.67
CA LEU A 478 30.23 -43.59 4.51
C LEU A 478 28.87 -42.99 4.18
N ALA A 479 27.80 -43.79 4.18
CA ALA A 479 26.45 -43.29 3.95
C ALA A 479 25.95 -42.34 5.06
N GLU A 480 26.38 -42.54 6.31
CA GLU A 480 26.07 -41.63 7.44
C GLU A 480 26.86 -40.32 7.39
N ARG A 481 28.11 -40.36 6.91
CA ARG A 481 28.95 -39.15 6.71
C ARG A 481 28.64 -38.41 5.43
N PHE A 482 27.98 -39.05 4.46
CA PHE A 482 27.65 -38.48 3.18
C PHE A 482 26.85 -37.20 3.32
N ASN A 483 27.44 -36.08 2.91
CA ASN A 483 26.82 -34.77 3.01
C ASN A 483 26.97 -34.00 1.68
N PRO A 484 26.11 -34.28 0.69
CA PRO A 484 26.16 -33.62 -0.61
C PRO A 484 25.88 -32.11 -0.51
N ARG A 485 25.13 -31.65 0.50
CA ARG A 485 24.91 -30.21 0.75
C ARG A 485 26.20 -29.51 1.17
N ARG A 486 27.00 -30.14 2.04
CA ARG A 486 28.33 -29.62 2.41
C ARG A 486 29.26 -29.57 1.20
N GLY A 487 29.26 -30.63 0.39
CA GLY A 487 30.02 -30.68 -0.85
C GLY A 487 29.65 -29.53 -1.80
N LEU A 488 28.34 -29.33 -2.00
CA LEU A 488 27.81 -28.23 -2.80
C LEU A 488 28.24 -26.85 -2.26
N LEU A 489 28.05 -26.59 -0.96
CA LEU A 489 28.44 -25.31 -0.35
C LEU A 489 29.95 -25.05 -0.42
N SER A 490 30.78 -26.09 -0.28
CA SER A 490 32.23 -25.99 -0.41
C SER A 490 32.63 -25.55 -1.83
N LEU A 491 32.01 -26.14 -2.85
CA LEU A 491 32.25 -25.80 -4.25
C LEU A 491 31.67 -24.44 -4.65
N LEU A 492 30.52 -24.05 -4.10
CA LEU A 492 29.85 -22.77 -4.35
C LEU A 492 30.70 -21.56 -3.88
N LYS A 493 31.69 -21.80 -3.01
CA LYS A 493 32.66 -20.77 -2.61
C LYS A 493 33.66 -20.40 -3.70
N LYS A 494 33.84 -21.27 -4.68
CA LYS A 494 34.84 -21.11 -5.75
C LYS A 494 34.22 -21.00 -7.14
N HIS A 495 32.99 -21.48 -7.31
CA HIS A 495 32.34 -21.62 -8.61
C HIS A 495 30.90 -21.12 -8.58
N ASP A 496 30.43 -20.61 -9.72
CA ASP A 496 29.05 -20.16 -9.89
C ASP A 496 28.06 -21.34 -9.94
N PRO A 497 26.78 -21.13 -9.57
CA PRO A 497 25.80 -22.21 -9.50
C PRO A 497 25.47 -22.85 -10.86
N PHE A 498 25.66 -22.15 -11.98
CA PHE A 498 25.34 -22.68 -13.32
C PHE A 498 26.38 -23.71 -13.75
N ARG A 499 27.66 -23.44 -13.46
CA ARG A 499 28.73 -24.44 -13.62
C ARG A 499 28.53 -25.62 -12.69
N LEU A 500 28.15 -25.39 -11.43
CA LEU A 500 27.91 -26.46 -10.48
C LEU A 500 26.69 -27.32 -10.84
N GLU A 501 25.63 -26.76 -11.42
CA GLU A 501 24.53 -27.56 -11.97
C GLU A 501 25.08 -28.59 -12.95
N ARG A 502 25.98 -28.20 -13.87
CA ARG A 502 26.61 -29.13 -14.82
C ARG A 502 27.56 -30.14 -14.18
N VAL A 503 28.29 -29.76 -13.14
CA VAL A 503 29.11 -30.70 -12.37
C VAL A 503 28.23 -31.74 -11.67
N PHE A 504 27.09 -31.33 -11.11
CA PHE A 504 26.23 -32.23 -10.34
C PHE A 504 25.29 -33.08 -11.21
N THR A 505 24.74 -32.52 -12.29
CA THR A 505 23.76 -33.20 -13.16
C THR A 505 24.38 -33.77 -14.44
N GLY A 506 25.62 -33.39 -14.77
CA GLY A 506 26.30 -33.76 -16.01
C GLY A 506 26.16 -32.72 -17.12
N ASN A 507 27.11 -32.76 -18.07
CA ASN A 507 27.12 -31.93 -19.27
C ASN A 507 26.85 -32.78 -20.53
N PRO A 508 25.62 -32.78 -21.06
CA PRO A 508 25.29 -33.56 -22.26
C PRO A 508 26.12 -33.10 -23.47
N GLY A 509 26.90 -34.01 -24.05
CA GLY A 509 27.74 -33.73 -25.22
C GLY A 509 29.22 -33.48 -24.90
N ASP A 510 29.62 -33.56 -23.63
CA ASP A 510 31.04 -33.58 -23.25
C ASP A 510 31.74 -34.84 -23.78
N ARG A 511 33.04 -34.72 -24.07
CA ARG A 511 33.88 -35.85 -24.55
C ARG A 511 34.25 -36.79 -23.40
N ASP A 512 34.40 -36.26 -22.19
CA ASP A 512 34.68 -37.05 -21.01
C ASP A 512 33.37 -37.65 -20.45
N ARG A 513 33.32 -38.98 -20.33
CA ARG A 513 32.15 -39.71 -19.82
C ARG A 513 31.82 -39.34 -18.38
N VAL A 514 32.82 -39.02 -17.55
CA VAL A 514 32.61 -38.54 -16.17
C VAL A 514 31.94 -37.18 -16.18
N ALA A 515 32.43 -36.26 -17.01
CA ALA A 515 31.85 -34.92 -17.14
C ALA A 515 30.42 -34.99 -17.73
N GLN A 516 30.18 -35.92 -18.65
CA GLN A 516 28.87 -36.18 -19.23
C GLN A 516 27.86 -36.70 -18.19
N ALA A 517 28.29 -37.62 -17.32
CA ALA A 517 27.45 -38.17 -16.26
C ALA A 517 27.25 -37.23 -15.06
N GLY A 518 28.29 -36.44 -14.73
CA GLY A 518 28.32 -35.60 -13.54
C GLY A 518 28.27 -36.39 -12.23
N PHE A 519 28.24 -35.67 -11.10
CA PHE A 519 28.22 -36.28 -9.77
C PHE A 519 27.06 -37.26 -9.56
N SER A 520 25.84 -36.89 -9.97
CA SER A 520 24.65 -37.73 -9.84
C SER A 520 24.75 -38.99 -10.71
N GLY A 521 25.13 -38.83 -11.98
CA GLY A 521 25.31 -39.97 -12.88
C GLY A 521 26.44 -40.89 -12.41
N MET A 522 27.49 -40.35 -11.80
CA MET A 522 28.56 -41.14 -11.20
C MET A 522 28.11 -41.87 -9.94
N LEU A 523 27.29 -41.27 -9.06
CA LEU A 523 26.67 -41.98 -7.93
C LEU A 523 25.81 -43.15 -8.43
N ASP A 524 25.05 -42.95 -9.50
CA ASP A 524 24.27 -43.99 -10.16
C ASP A 524 25.17 -45.08 -10.79
N ASN A 525 26.26 -44.69 -11.44
CA ASN A 525 27.27 -45.62 -11.95
C ASN A 525 27.84 -46.50 -10.83
N ARG A 526 28.18 -45.90 -9.67
CA ARG A 526 28.80 -46.61 -8.54
C ARG A 526 27.85 -47.53 -7.77
N ARG A 527 26.54 -47.53 -8.04
CA ARG A 527 25.61 -48.57 -7.53
C ARG A 527 25.30 -49.66 -8.56
N ASN A 528 25.53 -49.37 -9.83
CA ASN A 528 25.28 -50.31 -10.92
C ASN A 528 26.42 -51.31 -11.04
N ARG A 529 26.20 -52.42 -11.73
CA ARG A 529 27.26 -53.41 -11.96
C ARG A 529 28.39 -52.74 -12.76
N PRO A 530 29.66 -52.77 -12.30
CA PRO A 530 30.75 -52.11 -13.01
C PRO A 530 30.93 -52.71 -14.40
N GLN A 531 31.27 -51.87 -15.37
CA GLN A 531 31.49 -52.32 -16.75
C GLN A 531 32.65 -53.31 -16.78
N ARG A 532 32.43 -54.46 -17.42
CA ARG A 532 33.43 -55.51 -17.49
C ARG A 532 34.47 -55.15 -18.57
N PRO A 533 35.77 -55.07 -18.23
CA PRO A 533 36.82 -54.85 -19.22
C PRO A 533 36.86 -55.98 -20.26
N GLU A 534 37.33 -55.67 -21.46
CA GLU A 534 37.52 -56.69 -22.50
C GLU A 534 38.53 -57.76 -22.01
N GLY A 535 38.22 -59.03 -22.25
CA GLY A 535 39.07 -60.16 -21.84
C GLY A 535 38.93 -60.60 -20.37
N VAL A 536 38.19 -59.89 -19.52
CA VAL A 536 37.95 -60.28 -18.11
C VAL A 536 36.64 -61.07 -17.99
N ASP A 537 36.65 -62.22 -17.30
CA ASP A 537 35.44 -63.01 -17.01
C ASP A 537 34.93 -62.83 -15.57
N THR A 538 33.70 -63.29 -15.29
CA THR A 538 33.12 -63.30 -13.93
C THR A 538 33.84 -64.23 -12.97
N SER A 539 34.37 -65.34 -13.50
CA SER A 539 35.14 -66.33 -12.77
C SER A 539 36.62 -65.94 -12.72
N PRO A 540 37.36 -66.37 -11.68
CA PRO A 540 38.80 -66.14 -11.63
C PRO A 540 39.52 -66.71 -12.88
N PRO A 541 40.55 -66.03 -13.39
CA PRO A 541 41.28 -66.48 -14.56
C PRO A 541 41.98 -67.81 -14.30
N GLN A 542 41.98 -68.70 -15.31
CA GLN A 542 42.63 -70.00 -15.18
C GLN A 542 44.13 -69.87 -15.31
N VAL A 543 44.87 -70.46 -14.37
CA VAL A 543 46.34 -70.46 -14.41
C VAL A 543 46.82 -71.23 -15.65
N PRO A 544 47.54 -70.60 -16.60
CA PRO A 544 48.04 -71.26 -17.80
C PRO A 544 49.12 -72.29 -17.46
N ARG A 545 49.30 -73.28 -18.34
CA ARG A 545 50.39 -74.26 -18.18
C ARG A 545 51.73 -73.58 -18.49
N ILE A 546 52.49 -73.23 -17.45
CA ILE A 546 53.81 -72.59 -17.61
C ILE A 546 54.81 -73.58 -18.21
N GLY A 547 55.35 -73.24 -19.40
CA GLY A 547 56.34 -74.04 -20.11
C GLY A 547 57.75 -74.00 -19.48
N ARG A 548 58.63 -74.93 -19.86
CA ARG A 548 60.08 -74.82 -19.57
C ARG A 548 60.76 -73.98 -20.67
N ARG A 549 61.67 -73.08 -20.31
CA ARG A 549 62.46 -72.28 -21.27
C ARG A 549 63.36 -73.18 -22.13
N MET A 550 63.60 -72.78 -23.38
CA MET A 550 64.45 -73.46 -24.38
C MET A 550 64.19 -74.97 -24.49
N ALA A 551 62.98 -75.34 -24.91
CA ALA A 551 62.61 -76.74 -25.20
C ALA A 551 62.89 -77.75 -24.06
N GLY A 552 62.83 -77.32 -22.79
CA GLY A 552 62.87 -78.23 -21.64
C GLY A 552 64.08 -78.12 -20.69
N VAL A 553 65.03 -77.22 -20.96
CA VAL A 553 66.36 -77.22 -20.30
C VAL A 553 66.50 -76.22 -19.15
N VAL A 554 65.79 -75.08 -19.16
CA VAL A 554 65.93 -74.02 -18.12
C VAL A 554 64.63 -73.89 -17.31
N PRO A 555 64.69 -73.86 -15.95
CA PRO A 555 63.51 -73.67 -15.13
C PRO A 555 62.89 -72.29 -15.35
N ALA A 556 61.56 -72.24 -15.48
CA ALA A 556 60.79 -71.00 -15.57
C ALA A 556 61.02 -70.08 -14.37
N ARG A 557 60.93 -68.77 -14.59
CA ARG A 557 61.10 -67.71 -13.58
C ARG A 557 59.84 -66.86 -13.48
N TRP A 558 59.67 -66.17 -12.35
CA TRP A 558 58.49 -65.35 -12.07
C TRP A 558 58.29 -64.18 -13.05
N GLY A 559 59.37 -63.56 -13.56
CA GLY A 559 59.30 -62.52 -14.60
C GLY A 559 59.39 -63.06 -16.03
N ASP A 560 58.85 -64.25 -16.29
CA ASP A 560 58.73 -64.78 -17.65
C ASP A 560 57.51 -64.15 -18.33
N PRO A 561 57.53 -63.85 -19.65
CA PRO A 561 56.40 -63.19 -20.32
C PRO A 561 55.05 -63.92 -20.18
N GLU A 562 55.06 -65.25 -20.12
CA GLU A 562 53.86 -66.08 -19.87
C GLU A 562 53.31 -65.91 -18.45
N VAL A 563 54.18 -65.62 -17.48
CA VAL A 563 53.82 -65.37 -16.07
C VAL A 563 53.36 -63.92 -15.90
N ASP A 564 54.05 -62.96 -16.52
CA ASP A 564 53.65 -61.55 -16.50
C ASP A 564 52.26 -61.35 -17.13
N ALA A 565 51.96 -62.04 -18.23
CA ALA A 565 50.63 -62.01 -18.85
C ALA A 565 49.55 -62.58 -17.92
N ALA A 566 49.85 -63.69 -17.22
CA ALA A 566 48.93 -64.28 -16.23
C ALA A 566 48.73 -63.37 -15.01
N LEU A 567 49.77 -62.67 -14.55
CA LEU A 567 49.68 -61.67 -13.48
C LEU A 567 48.82 -60.48 -13.90
N GLN A 568 49.01 -59.96 -15.12
CA GLN A 568 48.17 -58.88 -15.66
C GLN A 568 46.70 -59.28 -15.78
N GLU A 569 46.41 -60.52 -16.20
CA GLU A 569 45.04 -61.06 -16.27
C GLU A 569 44.42 -61.21 -14.88
N GLN A 570 45.18 -61.73 -13.90
CA GLN A 570 44.77 -61.83 -12.50
C GLN A 570 44.52 -60.45 -11.88
N ASP A 571 45.41 -59.49 -12.09
CA ASP A 571 45.28 -58.13 -11.53
C ASP A 571 44.12 -57.36 -12.20
N ALA A 572 43.88 -57.55 -13.51
CA ALA A 572 42.71 -56.98 -14.19
C ALA A 572 41.39 -57.55 -13.66
N TRP A 573 41.32 -58.87 -13.47
CA TRP A 573 40.15 -59.52 -12.84
C TRP A 573 39.95 -59.05 -11.40
N TYR A 574 41.01 -59.02 -10.58
CA TYR A 574 40.95 -58.64 -9.18
C TYR A 574 40.46 -57.20 -8.99
N ARG A 575 40.95 -56.26 -9.80
CA ARG A 575 40.50 -54.85 -9.81
C ARG A 575 39.01 -54.73 -10.11
N TRP A 576 38.54 -55.39 -11.18
CA TRP A 576 37.13 -55.38 -11.54
C TRP A 576 36.25 -56.05 -10.46
N ALA A 577 36.71 -57.17 -9.90
CA ALA A 577 36.01 -57.88 -8.85
C ALA A 577 35.92 -57.04 -7.55
N ALA A 578 36.98 -56.32 -7.18
CA ALA A 578 36.98 -55.40 -6.04
C ALA A 578 35.98 -54.24 -6.25
N CYS A 579 35.96 -53.62 -7.45
CA CYS A 579 34.96 -52.61 -7.79
C CYS A 579 33.53 -53.16 -7.67
N ARG A 580 33.30 -54.41 -8.07
CA ARG A 580 32.00 -55.08 -7.94
C ARG A 580 31.57 -55.24 -6.48
N VAL A 581 32.49 -55.56 -5.58
CA VAL A 581 32.22 -55.63 -4.12
C VAL A 581 31.84 -54.24 -3.59
N TRP A 582 32.63 -53.20 -3.91
CA TRP A 582 32.33 -51.81 -3.56
C TRP A 582 30.94 -51.36 -4.04
N HIS A 583 30.61 -51.58 -5.31
CA HIS A 583 29.32 -51.17 -5.88
C HIS A 583 28.14 -51.89 -5.22
N THR A 584 28.33 -53.18 -4.89
CA THR A 584 27.29 -53.99 -4.22
C THR A 584 26.99 -53.43 -2.83
N ARG A 585 28.03 -53.15 -2.02
CA ARG A 585 27.86 -52.61 -0.67
C ARG A 585 27.37 -51.17 -0.66
N TRP A 586 27.79 -50.35 -1.62
CA TRP A 586 27.25 -48.99 -1.79
C TRP A 586 25.76 -49.00 -2.17
N LYS A 587 25.35 -49.92 -3.05
CA LYS A 587 23.95 -50.11 -3.45
C LYS A 587 23.05 -50.51 -2.29
N GLU A 588 23.52 -51.35 -1.36
CA GLU A 588 22.76 -51.74 -0.16
C GLU A 588 22.37 -50.52 0.71
N GLN A 589 23.17 -49.46 0.67
CA GLN A 589 22.91 -48.22 1.40
C GLN A 589 22.07 -47.19 0.63
N GLU A 590 21.59 -47.50 -0.59
CA GLU A 590 20.81 -46.60 -1.44
C GLU A 590 19.63 -45.91 -0.72
N PRO A 591 18.81 -46.60 0.10
CA PRO A 591 17.72 -45.96 0.83
C PRO A 591 18.17 -44.84 1.79
N ARG A 592 19.44 -44.85 2.23
CA ARG A 592 20.00 -43.85 3.15
C ARG A 592 20.57 -42.65 2.41
N TRP A 593 21.38 -42.88 1.38
CA TRP A 593 22.11 -41.79 0.70
C TRP A 593 21.32 -41.15 -0.45
N ARG A 594 20.43 -41.88 -1.15
CA ARG A 594 19.69 -41.34 -2.31
C ARG A 594 18.84 -40.11 -1.97
N PRO A 595 18.03 -40.10 -0.89
CA PRO A 595 17.20 -38.93 -0.58
C PRO A 595 18.03 -37.68 -0.28
N LEU A 596 19.23 -37.84 0.29
CA LEU A 596 20.15 -36.73 0.57
C LEU A 596 20.74 -36.15 -0.72
N ALA A 597 21.15 -37.00 -1.66
CA ALA A 597 21.65 -36.62 -2.97
C ALA A 597 20.57 -35.90 -3.80
N ASP A 598 19.39 -36.53 -3.91
CA ASP A 598 18.27 -35.99 -4.68
C ASP A 598 17.81 -34.63 -4.14
N ARG A 599 17.80 -34.44 -2.80
CA ARG A 599 17.46 -33.15 -2.19
C ARG A 599 18.47 -32.05 -2.54
N ALA A 600 19.77 -32.33 -2.43
CA ALA A 600 20.80 -31.35 -2.76
C ALA A 600 20.76 -30.96 -4.26
N MET A 601 20.55 -31.93 -5.14
CA MET A 601 20.41 -31.69 -6.59
C MET A 601 19.14 -30.90 -6.92
N LYS A 602 18.04 -31.21 -6.24
CA LYS A 602 16.78 -30.47 -6.38
C LYS A 602 16.92 -29.02 -5.94
N ASP A 603 17.57 -28.76 -4.81
CA ASP A 603 17.81 -27.40 -4.30
C ASP A 603 18.70 -26.59 -5.28
N LEU A 604 19.77 -27.19 -5.81
CA LEU A 604 20.64 -26.57 -6.82
C LEU A 604 19.91 -26.30 -8.14
N THR A 605 19.12 -27.27 -8.62
CA THR A 605 18.34 -27.11 -9.87
C THR A 605 17.28 -26.02 -9.70
N ALA A 606 16.63 -25.96 -8.53
CA ALA A 606 15.67 -24.91 -8.22
C ALA A 606 16.32 -23.52 -8.14
N LEU A 607 17.54 -23.42 -7.59
CA LEU A 607 18.35 -22.21 -7.59
C LEU A 607 18.59 -21.72 -9.02
N VAL A 608 19.16 -22.57 -9.88
CA VAL A 608 19.46 -22.20 -11.28
C VAL A 608 18.21 -21.90 -12.08
N ARG A 609 17.13 -22.67 -11.87
CA ARG A 609 15.84 -22.44 -12.53
C ARG A 609 15.27 -21.07 -12.18
N ALA A 610 15.32 -20.63 -10.92
CA ALA A 610 14.82 -19.30 -10.53
C ALA A 610 15.52 -18.16 -11.30
N PHE A 611 16.83 -18.28 -11.57
CA PHE A 611 17.56 -17.30 -12.38
C PHE A 611 17.24 -17.40 -13.88
N ARG A 612 17.00 -18.61 -14.41
CA ARG A 612 16.55 -18.80 -15.80
C ARG A 612 15.16 -18.22 -16.02
N ASP A 613 14.22 -18.49 -15.13
CA ASP A 613 12.87 -17.93 -15.19
C ASP A 613 12.92 -16.38 -15.18
N HIS A 614 13.81 -15.78 -14.36
CA HIS A 614 14.05 -14.32 -14.38
C HIS A 614 14.59 -13.83 -15.74
N GLU A 615 15.55 -14.54 -16.33
CA GLU A 615 16.12 -14.18 -17.64
C GLU A 615 15.09 -14.22 -18.77
N GLU A 616 14.18 -15.20 -18.73
CA GLU A 616 13.08 -15.34 -19.70
C GLU A 616 12.05 -14.20 -19.57
N GLU A 617 11.65 -13.85 -18.34
CA GLU A 617 10.64 -12.82 -18.05
C GLU A 617 11.15 -11.38 -18.22
N GLU A 618 12.44 -11.12 -17.95
CA GLU A 618 12.95 -9.74 -17.82
C GLU A 618 12.89 -8.94 -19.13
N ASN A 619 12.90 -9.57 -20.31
CA ASN A 619 12.75 -8.84 -21.58
C ASN A 619 11.42 -8.08 -21.68
N ASP A 620 10.32 -8.73 -21.26
CA ASP A 620 8.99 -8.12 -21.33
C ASP A 620 8.77 -7.14 -20.17
N LEU A 621 9.26 -7.47 -18.97
CA LEU A 621 9.26 -6.56 -17.81
C LEU A 621 10.06 -5.29 -18.08
N PHE A 622 11.24 -5.38 -18.71
CA PHE A 622 12.05 -4.22 -19.08
C PHE A 622 11.30 -3.31 -20.06
N ARG A 623 10.62 -3.88 -21.07
CA ARG A 623 9.80 -3.10 -22.02
C ARG A 623 8.63 -2.40 -21.34
N GLU A 624 7.94 -3.08 -20.43
CA GLU A 624 6.83 -2.51 -19.67
C GLU A 624 7.30 -1.38 -18.76
N ARG A 625 8.33 -1.63 -17.94
CA ARG A 625 8.91 -0.63 -17.03
C ARG A 625 9.45 0.57 -17.80
N ARG A 626 10.09 0.37 -18.96
CA ARG A 626 10.54 1.46 -19.83
C ARG A 626 9.38 2.32 -20.33
N ARG A 627 8.28 1.71 -20.78
CA ARG A 627 7.08 2.46 -21.21
C ARG A 627 6.46 3.24 -20.05
N GLU A 628 6.47 2.69 -18.85
CA GLU A 628 5.95 3.36 -17.66
C GLU A 628 6.82 4.56 -17.26
N LEU A 629 8.15 4.39 -17.27
CA LEU A 629 9.12 5.40 -16.83
C LEU A 629 9.15 6.62 -17.77
N TYR A 630 9.17 6.39 -19.09
CA TYR A 630 9.27 7.43 -20.13
C TYR A 630 7.90 7.96 -20.61
N ARG A 631 6.85 7.79 -19.80
CA ARG A 631 5.51 8.21 -20.19
C ARG A 631 5.41 9.75 -20.23
N GLU A 632 5.09 10.30 -21.39
CA GLU A 632 5.03 11.76 -21.63
C GLU A 632 3.71 12.43 -21.21
N ASP A 633 2.66 11.65 -20.97
CA ASP A 633 1.31 12.16 -20.68
C ASP A 633 1.04 12.49 -19.18
N ARG A 634 2.08 12.46 -18.35
CA ARG A 634 1.97 12.72 -16.90
C ARG A 634 1.71 14.20 -16.64
N THR A 635 0.74 14.48 -15.77
CA THR A 635 0.40 15.86 -15.37
C THR A 635 0.82 16.10 -13.92
N GLY A 636 1.66 17.10 -13.67
CA GLY A 636 2.11 17.45 -12.32
C GLY A 636 3.15 16.51 -11.72
N VAL A 637 3.62 15.50 -12.43
CA VAL A 637 4.71 14.62 -11.98
C VAL A 637 5.78 14.57 -13.06
N SER A 638 6.98 15.07 -12.75
CA SER A 638 8.12 15.04 -13.67
C SER A 638 9.21 14.13 -13.13
N TYR A 639 9.58 13.11 -13.90
CA TYR A 639 10.79 12.34 -13.64
C TYR A 639 11.93 12.91 -14.46
N LEU A 640 12.98 13.34 -13.76
CA LEU A 640 14.20 13.79 -14.42
C LEU A 640 15.03 12.55 -14.75
N LEU A 641 14.85 12.05 -15.97
CA LEU A 641 15.52 10.87 -16.52
C LEU A 641 16.83 11.26 -17.22
N PRO A 642 17.77 10.30 -17.41
CA PRO A 642 18.99 10.55 -18.16
C PRO A 642 18.75 11.14 -19.57
N PRO A 643 19.54 12.15 -20.00
CA PRO A 643 19.32 12.90 -21.25
C PRO A 643 19.61 12.11 -22.53
N GLN A 644 20.05 10.85 -22.42
CA GLN A 644 20.40 10.00 -23.58
C GLN A 644 19.17 9.51 -24.36
N ASN A 645 17.95 9.90 -23.96
CA ASN A 645 16.65 9.59 -24.56
C ASN A 645 16.32 8.09 -24.70
N THR A 646 17.22 7.18 -24.31
CA THR A 646 17.01 5.74 -24.30
C THR A 646 17.62 5.12 -23.04
N LEU A 647 16.84 4.23 -22.41
CA LEU A 647 17.31 3.48 -21.24
C LEU A 647 18.45 2.52 -21.60
N ASP A 648 18.53 2.09 -22.86
CA ASP A 648 19.57 1.22 -23.38
C ASP A 648 20.94 1.91 -23.37
N ALA A 649 21.04 3.17 -23.84
CA ALA A 649 22.29 3.92 -23.77
C ALA A 649 22.72 4.20 -22.32
N PHE A 650 21.77 4.49 -21.43
CA PHE A 650 22.07 4.66 -20.00
C PHE A 650 22.57 3.35 -19.37
N TYR A 651 22.00 2.21 -19.74
CA TYR A 651 22.47 0.90 -19.32
C TYR A 651 23.93 0.65 -19.75
N ASP A 652 24.28 0.96 -21.00
CA ASP A 652 25.63 0.78 -21.54
C ASP A 652 26.67 1.64 -20.79
N ASP A 653 26.31 2.89 -20.45
CA ASP A 653 27.17 3.78 -19.65
C ASP A 653 27.39 3.23 -18.23
N VAL A 654 26.34 2.74 -17.58
CA VAL A 654 26.42 2.13 -16.25
C VAL A 654 27.30 0.88 -16.28
N LEU A 655 27.12 0.03 -17.29
CA LEU A 655 27.92 -1.18 -17.48
C LEU A 655 29.41 -0.84 -17.69
N THR A 656 29.71 0.10 -18.58
CA THR A 656 31.08 0.53 -18.88
C THR A 656 31.77 1.05 -17.61
N ARG A 657 31.09 1.89 -16.84
CA ARG A 657 31.65 2.44 -15.59
C ARG A 657 31.82 1.39 -14.50
N LEU A 658 30.94 0.39 -14.44
CA LEU A 658 31.08 -0.77 -13.55
C LEU A 658 32.30 -1.62 -13.90
N LEU A 659 32.48 -1.95 -15.18
CA LEU A 659 33.62 -2.73 -15.66
C LEU A 659 34.94 -2.04 -15.33
N GLN A 660 35.04 -0.75 -15.62
CA GLN A 660 36.23 0.07 -15.29
C GLN A 660 36.51 0.11 -13.79
N ARG A 661 35.48 0.31 -12.96
CA ARG A 661 35.63 0.39 -11.49
C ARG A 661 36.11 -0.92 -10.88
N GLU A 662 35.65 -2.05 -11.42
CA GLU A 662 36.07 -3.38 -10.97
C GLU A 662 37.37 -3.87 -11.66
N GLY A 663 37.99 -3.04 -12.50
CA GLY A 663 39.24 -3.36 -13.21
C GLY A 663 39.09 -4.48 -14.23
N ILE A 664 37.89 -4.66 -14.78
CA ILE A 664 37.57 -5.68 -15.78
C ILE A 664 37.80 -5.06 -17.17
N PRO A 665 38.52 -5.73 -18.09
CA PRO A 665 38.71 -5.21 -19.45
C PRO A 665 37.37 -5.05 -20.18
N ASP A 666 37.24 -3.99 -20.99
CA ASP A 666 36.03 -3.67 -21.79
C ASP A 666 35.61 -4.78 -22.76
N SER A 667 36.48 -5.77 -23.01
CA SER A 667 36.18 -6.94 -23.84
C SER A 667 35.40 -8.04 -23.12
N GLN A 668 35.17 -7.94 -21.80
CA GLN A 668 34.41 -8.91 -21.02
C GLN A 668 32.97 -8.43 -20.77
N ASP A 669 32.06 -9.40 -20.66
CA ASP A 669 30.62 -9.20 -20.57
C ASP A 669 30.09 -9.09 -19.13
N GLU A 670 28.77 -8.93 -18.98
CA GLU A 670 28.07 -8.87 -17.69
C GLU A 670 28.27 -10.12 -16.82
N ALA A 671 28.54 -11.28 -17.41
CA ALA A 671 28.79 -12.51 -16.66
C ALA A 671 30.12 -12.45 -15.91
N ALA A 672 31.15 -11.81 -16.48
CA ALA A 672 32.41 -11.56 -15.76
C ALA A 672 32.22 -10.59 -14.59
N LEU A 673 31.40 -9.55 -14.79
CA LEU A 673 31.06 -8.59 -13.76
C LEU A 673 30.33 -9.25 -12.58
N LEU A 674 29.34 -10.11 -12.85
CA LEU A 674 28.60 -10.81 -11.80
C LEU A 674 29.51 -11.71 -10.95
N VAL A 675 30.41 -12.47 -11.59
CA VAL A 675 31.38 -13.33 -10.88
C VAL A 675 32.33 -12.52 -10.00
N ARG A 676 32.66 -11.28 -10.40
CA ARG A 676 33.54 -10.40 -9.62
C ARG A 676 32.82 -9.75 -8.43
N ILE A 677 31.58 -9.28 -8.63
CA ILE A 677 30.83 -8.52 -7.61
C ILE A 677 30.22 -9.45 -6.55
N ILE A 678 29.72 -10.61 -6.97
CA ILE A 678 28.96 -11.50 -6.08
C ILE A 678 29.90 -12.38 -5.28
N GLU A 679 30.06 -12.06 -4.00
CA GLU A 679 30.82 -12.90 -3.05
C GLU A 679 30.13 -14.25 -2.78
N PRO A 680 30.91 -15.30 -2.41
CA PRO A 680 30.39 -16.62 -2.05
C PRO A 680 29.19 -16.66 -1.12
N GLN A 681 29.20 -15.83 -0.08
CA GLN A 681 28.14 -15.77 0.93
C GLN A 681 26.76 -15.43 0.34
N HIS A 682 26.71 -14.64 -0.73
CA HIS A 682 25.46 -14.28 -1.39
C HIS A 682 24.85 -15.49 -2.11
N TRP A 683 25.68 -16.35 -2.70
CA TRP A 683 25.23 -17.60 -3.30
C TRP A 683 24.75 -18.60 -2.25
N GLU A 684 25.43 -18.66 -1.10
CA GLU A 684 24.99 -19.49 0.03
C GLU A 684 23.61 -19.03 0.55
N HIS A 685 23.42 -17.73 0.77
CA HIS A 685 22.13 -17.16 1.15
C HIS A 685 21.03 -17.40 0.10
N ALA A 686 21.36 -17.27 -1.19
CA ALA A 686 20.43 -17.55 -2.28
C ALA A 686 20.01 -19.03 -2.29
N LEU A 687 20.94 -19.97 -2.05
CA LEU A 687 20.64 -21.40 -1.93
C LEU A 687 19.77 -21.71 -0.71
N GLU A 688 19.97 -21.01 0.42
CA GLU A 688 19.09 -21.13 1.59
C GLU A 688 17.68 -20.56 1.34
N ALA A 689 17.59 -19.48 0.54
CA ALA A 689 16.32 -18.85 0.18
C ALA A 689 15.42 -19.75 -0.68
N VAL A 690 15.99 -20.72 -1.42
CA VAL A 690 15.25 -21.73 -2.21
C VAL A 690 14.19 -22.43 -1.38
N GLN A 691 14.45 -22.68 -0.08
CA GLN A 691 13.53 -23.37 0.81
C GLN A 691 12.30 -22.53 1.21
N ARG A 692 12.37 -21.20 1.04
CA ARG A 692 11.30 -20.26 1.41
C ARG A 692 10.44 -19.89 0.21
N SER A 693 11.06 -19.46 -0.90
CA SER A 693 10.36 -19.03 -2.11
C SER A 693 11.34 -18.87 -3.30
N PRO A 694 10.98 -19.31 -4.52
CA PRO A 694 11.79 -19.08 -5.73
C PRO A 694 12.06 -17.59 -6.02
N ARG A 695 11.12 -16.69 -5.73
CA ARG A 695 11.30 -15.24 -5.95
C ARG A 695 12.27 -14.59 -4.97
N ALA A 696 12.45 -15.18 -3.79
CA ALA A 696 13.40 -14.67 -2.81
C ALA A 696 14.86 -14.88 -3.26
N VAL A 697 15.11 -15.93 -4.04
CA VAL A 697 16.44 -16.30 -4.55
C VAL A 697 17.05 -15.19 -5.42
N VAL A 698 16.31 -14.73 -6.43
CA VAL A 698 16.79 -13.71 -7.38
C VAL A 698 17.01 -12.38 -6.67
N LYS A 699 16.18 -12.07 -5.66
CA LYS A 699 16.25 -10.85 -4.89
C LYS A 699 17.59 -10.70 -4.15
N GLU A 700 18.11 -11.76 -3.54
CA GLU A 700 19.39 -11.73 -2.80
C GLU A 700 20.54 -11.22 -3.68
N VAL A 701 20.66 -11.75 -4.90
CA VAL A 701 21.74 -11.36 -5.84
C VAL A 701 21.44 -10.02 -6.50
N LYS A 702 20.17 -9.77 -6.88
CA LYS A 702 19.75 -8.49 -7.51
C LYS A 702 20.03 -7.31 -6.58
N GLN A 703 19.78 -7.44 -5.27
CA GLN A 703 19.99 -6.37 -4.30
C GLN A 703 21.46 -5.95 -4.20
N VAL A 704 22.40 -6.90 -4.29
CA VAL A 704 23.84 -6.59 -4.29
C VAL A 704 24.22 -5.76 -5.51
N LEU A 705 23.73 -6.13 -6.70
CA LEU A 705 23.92 -5.36 -7.93
C LEU A 705 23.29 -3.97 -7.83
N GLU A 706 22.04 -3.91 -7.38
CA GLU A 706 21.29 -2.66 -7.24
C GLU A 706 21.99 -1.68 -6.29
N ALA A 707 22.50 -2.15 -5.15
CA ALA A 707 23.27 -1.35 -4.21
C ALA A 707 24.57 -0.80 -4.85
N ARG A 708 25.26 -1.62 -5.65
CA ARG A 708 26.48 -1.19 -6.37
C ARG A 708 26.18 -0.14 -7.44
N ILE A 709 25.10 -0.32 -8.19
CA ILE A 709 24.63 0.62 -9.22
C ILE A 709 24.23 1.96 -8.59
N LYS A 710 23.50 1.97 -7.47
CA LYS A 710 23.13 3.22 -6.78
C LYS A 710 24.32 4.01 -6.29
N LYS A 711 25.32 3.32 -5.76
CA LYS A 711 26.58 3.96 -5.34
C LYS A 711 27.28 4.64 -6.53
N LEU A 712 27.19 4.07 -7.73
CA LEU A 712 27.75 4.66 -8.95
C LEU A 712 27.00 5.88 -9.46
N PHE A 713 25.68 5.95 -9.24
CA PHE A 713 24.88 7.07 -9.72
C PHE A 713 25.33 8.41 -9.11
N GLY A 714 25.66 8.43 -7.82
CA GLY A 714 26.06 9.65 -7.10
C GLY A 714 27.58 9.91 -7.00
N GLU A 715 28.44 8.93 -7.26
CA GLU A 715 29.89 9.10 -7.15
C GLU A 715 30.53 9.59 -8.45
N ALA A 716 31.41 10.58 -8.37
CA ALA A 716 32.31 10.94 -9.47
C ALA A 716 33.23 9.75 -9.83
N GLY A 717 33.49 9.56 -11.12
CA GLY A 717 34.21 8.39 -11.62
C GLY A 717 35.70 8.43 -11.25
N VAL A 718 36.39 7.31 -11.49
CA VAL A 718 37.82 7.12 -11.16
C VAL A 718 38.72 8.16 -11.87
N HIS A 719 38.25 8.76 -12.97
CA HIS A 719 38.97 9.72 -13.80
C HIS A 719 38.37 11.15 -13.78
N GLN A 720 37.87 11.63 -12.63
CA GLN A 720 37.18 12.94 -12.51
C GLN A 720 35.90 13.05 -13.37
N GLU A 721 35.31 11.92 -13.74
CA GLU A 721 34.05 11.90 -14.49
C GLU A 721 32.91 12.40 -13.61
N ARG A 722 32.02 13.20 -14.21
CA ARG A 722 30.79 13.69 -13.57
C ARG A 722 29.89 12.51 -13.11
N PRO A 723 29.03 12.72 -12.10
CA PRO A 723 28.06 11.71 -11.67
C PRO A 723 27.08 11.38 -12.81
N LEU A 724 26.66 10.11 -12.90
CA LEU A 724 25.69 9.67 -13.92
C LEU A 724 24.30 10.25 -13.67
N LEU A 725 23.93 10.43 -12.40
CA LEU A 725 22.71 11.11 -11.97
C LEU A 725 23.10 12.24 -11.01
N PRO A 726 23.24 13.50 -11.47
CA PRO A 726 23.51 14.62 -10.58
C PRO A 726 22.35 14.83 -9.60
N SER A 727 22.66 15.28 -8.37
CA SER A 727 21.63 15.54 -7.36
C SER A 727 20.72 16.70 -7.80
N LEU A 728 19.46 16.70 -7.35
CA LEU A 728 18.55 17.81 -7.64
C LEU A 728 18.99 19.10 -6.95
N GLY A 729 19.69 18.98 -5.81
CA GLY A 729 20.32 20.11 -5.14
C GLY A 729 21.40 20.79 -6.00
N ASP A 730 22.28 20.00 -6.62
CA ASP A 730 23.37 20.50 -7.47
C ASP A 730 22.82 21.09 -8.78
N LEU A 731 21.84 20.42 -9.41
CA LEU A 731 21.15 20.93 -10.59
C LEU A 731 20.46 22.27 -10.31
N LEU A 732 19.79 22.40 -9.18
CA LEU A 732 19.11 23.62 -8.77
C LEU A 732 20.11 24.75 -8.45
N ALA A 733 21.22 24.45 -7.78
CA ALA A 733 22.28 25.40 -7.50
C ALA A 733 22.93 25.91 -8.80
N ALA A 734 23.33 25.00 -9.69
CA ALA A 734 23.91 25.29 -10.99
C ALA A 734 22.95 26.10 -11.87
N ALA A 735 21.67 25.71 -11.95
CA ALA A 735 20.67 26.44 -12.72
C ALA A 735 20.43 27.87 -12.18
N SER A 736 20.62 28.09 -10.89
CA SER A 736 20.52 29.42 -10.25
C SER A 736 21.75 30.32 -10.44
N GLY A 737 22.81 29.81 -11.08
CA GLY A 737 24.04 30.55 -11.39
C GLY A 737 25.20 30.36 -10.41
N ASP A 738 25.23 29.26 -9.65
CA ASP A 738 26.38 28.91 -8.80
C ASP A 738 27.54 28.32 -9.63
N GLU A 739 28.66 29.04 -9.71
CA GLU A 739 29.79 28.69 -10.60
C GLU A 739 30.41 27.32 -10.27
N GLU A 740 30.56 26.97 -8.99
CA GLU A 740 31.11 25.68 -8.53
C GLU A 740 30.21 24.50 -8.96
N SER A 741 28.90 24.65 -8.84
CA SER A 741 27.93 23.62 -9.25
C SER A 741 27.81 23.51 -10.78
N VAL A 742 28.00 24.59 -11.53
CA VAL A 742 27.97 24.57 -13.01
C VAL A 742 29.10 23.73 -13.59
N GLU A 743 30.29 23.75 -13.00
CA GLU A 743 31.41 22.92 -13.48
C GLU A 743 31.18 21.42 -13.23
N ALA A 744 30.47 21.09 -12.15
CA ALA A 744 30.18 19.72 -11.70
C ALA A 744 29.07 19.01 -12.51
N VAL A 745 28.22 19.76 -13.22
CA VAL A 745 27.04 19.23 -13.92
C VAL A 745 27.19 19.35 -15.44
N ASP A 746 26.65 18.37 -16.18
CA ASP A 746 26.60 18.43 -17.65
C ASP A 746 25.54 19.40 -18.17
N GLU A 747 25.84 20.09 -19.28
CA GLU A 747 24.93 21.07 -19.89
C GLU A 747 23.60 20.45 -20.34
N LYS A 748 23.60 19.20 -20.83
CA LYS A 748 22.37 18.51 -21.25
C LYS A 748 21.43 18.27 -20.07
N TRP A 749 21.99 17.90 -18.91
CA TRP A 749 21.21 17.74 -17.67
C TRP A 749 20.61 19.07 -17.22
N LEU A 750 21.36 20.18 -17.31
CA LEU A 750 20.87 21.51 -16.96
C LEU A 750 19.75 21.99 -17.88
N ASP A 751 19.89 21.79 -19.19
CA ASP A 751 18.86 22.19 -20.16
C ASP A 751 17.58 21.36 -20.01
N GLN A 752 17.71 20.05 -19.83
CA GLN A 752 16.57 19.18 -19.54
C GLN A 752 15.89 19.56 -18.23
N PHE A 753 16.67 19.81 -17.16
CA PHE A 753 16.15 20.25 -15.87
C PHE A 753 15.37 21.57 -15.99
N ARG A 754 15.93 22.59 -16.68
CA ARG A 754 15.25 23.87 -16.93
C ARG A 754 13.95 23.69 -17.71
N SER A 755 13.97 22.86 -18.75
CA SER A 755 12.79 22.57 -19.57
C SER A 755 11.70 21.86 -18.76
N GLN A 756 12.06 20.83 -18.00
CA GLN A 756 11.10 20.10 -17.16
C GLN A 756 10.57 20.96 -16.00
N LEU A 757 11.38 21.85 -15.43
CA LEU A 757 10.96 22.77 -14.38
C LEU A 757 9.94 23.79 -14.90
N ALA A 758 10.17 24.34 -16.09
CA ALA A 758 9.21 25.22 -16.75
C ALA A 758 7.91 24.49 -17.10
N GLY A 759 7.99 23.19 -17.45
CA GLY A 759 6.83 22.33 -17.76
C GLY A 759 6.14 21.68 -16.56
N LEU A 760 6.68 21.83 -15.34
CA LEU A 760 6.18 21.11 -14.16
C LEU A 760 4.72 21.45 -13.82
N LEU A 761 4.33 22.71 -14.04
CA LEU A 761 2.98 23.21 -13.84
C LEU A 761 2.36 23.56 -15.21
N PRO A 762 1.57 22.65 -15.81
CA PRO A 762 0.94 22.93 -17.09
C PRO A 762 -0.10 24.05 -17.00
N ALA A 763 -0.46 24.63 -18.14
CA ALA A 763 -1.49 25.67 -18.19
C ALA A 763 -2.82 25.16 -17.61
N GLY A 764 -3.39 25.91 -16.68
CA GLY A 764 -4.63 25.52 -15.98
C GLY A 764 -4.41 24.56 -14.81
N PHE A 765 -3.16 24.23 -14.44
CA PHE A 765 -2.86 23.48 -13.22
C PHE A 765 -3.06 24.35 -11.98
N THR A 766 -4.31 24.52 -11.57
CA THR A 766 -4.71 25.26 -10.38
C THR A 766 -5.83 24.50 -9.67
N PRO A 767 -5.81 24.43 -8.33
CA PRO A 767 -6.91 23.82 -7.59
C PRO A 767 -8.21 24.61 -7.84
N ASP A 768 -9.36 23.94 -7.83
CA ASP A 768 -10.67 24.54 -8.15
C ASP A 768 -11.09 25.60 -7.11
N GLY A 769 -11.84 26.61 -7.57
CA GLY A 769 -12.52 27.57 -6.71
C GLY A 769 -11.91 28.97 -6.63
N THR A 770 -12.62 29.86 -5.92
CA THR A 770 -12.38 31.32 -5.96
C THR A 770 -11.63 31.90 -4.75
N GLY A 771 -11.27 31.07 -3.77
CA GLY A 771 -10.61 31.49 -2.54
C GLY A 771 -9.15 31.90 -2.71
N LYS A 772 -8.51 32.32 -1.60
CA LYS A 772 -7.09 32.72 -1.59
C LYS A 772 -6.21 31.53 -1.93
N LEU A 773 -5.32 31.71 -2.91
CA LEU A 773 -4.38 30.68 -3.35
C LEU A 773 -3.02 30.88 -2.66
N LYS A 774 -2.63 29.93 -1.81
CA LYS A 774 -1.30 29.81 -1.23
C LYS A 774 -0.46 28.85 -2.06
N THR A 775 0.83 29.15 -2.16
CA THR A 775 1.81 28.31 -2.84
C THR A 775 2.93 27.98 -1.86
N LEU A 776 3.21 26.68 -1.67
CA LEU A 776 4.35 26.18 -0.91
C LEU A 776 5.29 25.49 -1.89
N ILE A 777 6.55 25.93 -1.93
CA ILE A 777 7.60 25.33 -2.77
C ILE A 777 8.61 24.69 -1.82
N VAL A 778 8.59 23.36 -1.78
CA VAL A 778 9.56 22.53 -1.06
C VAL A 778 10.67 22.16 -2.03
N ARG A 779 11.92 22.39 -1.63
CA ARG A 779 13.10 22.17 -2.47
C ARG A 779 14.25 21.55 -1.68
N PRO A 780 15.26 20.97 -2.38
CA PRO A 780 16.48 20.50 -1.73
C PRO A 780 17.22 21.64 -1.02
N GLN A 781 17.96 21.30 0.04
CA GLN A 781 18.84 22.24 0.73
C GLN A 781 20.07 22.55 -0.12
N THR A 782 20.33 23.83 -0.33
CA THR A 782 21.47 24.34 -1.11
C THR A 782 22.23 25.40 -0.31
N LYS A 783 23.53 25.58 -0.61
CA LYS A 783 24.37 26.60 0.03
C LYS A 783 23.94 28.03 -0.36
N ALA A 784 23.52 28.24 -1.61
CA ALA A 784 23.12 29.54 -2.16
C ALA A 784 21.59 29.80 -2.05
N LYS A 785 21.12 30.22 -0.88
CA LYS A 785 19.67 30.31 -0.58
C LYS A 785 18.90 31.34 -1.43
N GLY A 786 19.40 32.57 -1.54
CA GLY A 786 18.64 33.70 -2.09
C GLY A 786 18.53 33.76 -3.62
N SER A 787 19.49 33.19 -4.35
CA SER A 787 19.45 33.08 -5.83
C SER A 787 18.46 32.01 -6.27
N VAL A 788 18.44 30.87 -5.57
CA VAL A 788 17.58 29.71 -5.85
C VAL A 788 16.09 30.05 -5.75
N ASP A 789 15.65 30.72 -4.68
CA ASP A 789 14.23 31.06 -4.52
C ASP A 789 13.75 32.02 -5.62
N ARG A 790 14.60 32.98 -6.01
CA ARG A 790 14.31 33.90 -7.12
C ARG A 790 14.25 33.17 -8.46
N PHE A 791 15.16 32.24 -8.69
CA PHE A 791 15.18 31.41 -9.91
C PHE A 791 13.91 30.56 -10.01
N LEU A 792 13.48 29.93 -8.92
CA LEU A 792 12.26 29.12 -8.87
C LEU A 792 11.00 29.98 -9.10
N GLU A 793 10.89 31.15 -8.48
CA GLU A 793 9.77 32.08 -8.70
C GLU A 793 9.67 32.53 -10.18
N GLN A 794 10.81 32.65 -10.87
CA GLN A 794 10.85 33.04 -12.29
C GLN A 794 10.63 31.87 -13.25
N SER A 795 11.12 30.68 -12.90
CA SER A 795 11.13 29.51 -13.78
C SER A 795 9.84 28.71 -13.69
N LEU A 796 9.22 28.66 -12.52
CA LEU A 796 7.94 27.99 -12.33
C LEU A 796 6.82 28.85 -12.92
N LEU A 797 6.03 28.27 -13.82
CA LEU A 797 4.82 28.90 -14.38
C LEU A 797 3.67 28.90 -13.36
N LEU A 798 3.88 29.56 -12.22
CA LEU A 798 2.88 29.66 -11.15
C LEU A 798 1.58 30.28 -11.69
N PRO A 799 0.39 29.81 -11.24
CA PRO A 799 -0.89 30.31 -11.72
C PRO A 799 -1.00 31.84 -11.63
N ARG A 800 -1.45 32.48 -12.71
CA ARG A 800 -1.74 33.92 -12.75
C ARG A 800 -3.13 34.15 -12.17
N ASP A 801 -3.19 34.34 -10.86
CA ASP A 801 -4.43 34.53 -10.10
C ASP A 801 -4.32 35.78 -9.22
N GLU A 802 -5.34 36.65 -9.27
CA GLU A 802 -5.42 37.89 -8.49
C GLU A 802 -5.48 37.63 -6.98
N ASN A 803 -6.02 36.48 -6.56
CA ASN A 803 -6.12 36.05 -5.17
C ASN A 803 -4.91 35.22 -4.71
N ARG A 804 -3.83 35.13 -5.52
CA ARG A 804 -2.60 34.43 -5.15
C ARG A 804 -1.82 35.22 -4.11
N LEU A 805 -1.47 34.54 -3.02
CA LEU A 805 -0.55 35.05 -2.01
C LEU A 805 0.91 34.79 -2.43
N PRO A 806 1.89 35.53 -1.87
CA PRO A 806 3.30 35.25 -2.12
C PRO A 806 3.66 33.80 -1.81
N ALA A 807 4.51 33.19 -2.63
CA ALA A 807 4.95 31.81 -2.44
C ALA A 807 5.83 31.66 -1.19
N GLU A 808 5.64 30.57 -0.45
CA GLU A 808 6.43 30.21 0.73
C GLU A 808 7.47 29.15 0.32
N PHE A 809 8.76 29.47 0.47
CA PHE A 809 9.86 28.59 0.11
C PHE A 809 10.39 27.83 1.34
N ARG A 810 10.61 26.52 1.19
CA ARG A 810 11.13 25.64 2.24
C ARG A 810 12.23 24.75 1.70
N ALA A 811 13.41 24.86 2.30
CA ALA A 811 14.57 24.05 1.98
C ALA A 811 14.68 22.88 2.96
N VAL A 812 14.48 21.65 2.48
CA VAL A 812 14.47 20.43 3.29
C VAL A 812 15.50 19.42 2.74
N PRO A 813 16.03 18.50 3.55
CA PRO A 813 16.99 17.49 3.08
C PRO A 813 16.24 16.38 2.30
N THR A 814 15.84 16.72 1.08
CA THR A 814 15.13 15.88 0.11
C THR A 814 15.77 15.99 -1.27
N GLU A 815 15.64 14.96 -2.09
CA GLU A 815 16.00 14.95 -3.50
C GLU A 815 14.72 15.09 -4.37
N SER A 816 13.93 16.12 -4.07
CA SER A 816 12.69 16.44 -4.79
C SER A 816 12.40 17.93 -4.77
N ILE A 817 11.75 18.43 -5.83
CA ILE A 817 11.15 19.77 -5.86
C ILE A 817 9.64 19.56 -5.92
N THR A 818 8.92 20.01 -4.89
CA THR A 818 7.46 19.88 -4.81
C THR A 818 6.81 21.25 -4.71
N VAL A 819 5.82 21.50 -5.56
CA VAL A 819 5.00 22.72 -5.54
C VAL A 819 3.59 22.33 -5.09
N VAL A 820 3.20 22.76 -3.89
CA VAL A 820 1.86 22.57 -3.35
C VAL A 820 1.06 23.86 -3.56
N LEU A 821 -0.04 23.74 -4.30
CA LEU A 821 -1.03 24.78 -4.53
C LEU A 821 -2.25 24.50 -3.66
N PHE A 822 -2.63 25.46 -2.84
CA PHE A 822 -3.68 25.30 -1.84
C PHE A 822 -4.60 26.51 -1.84
N ARG A 823 -5.90 26.30 -2.10
CA ARG A 823 -6.92 27.35 -1.90
C ARG A 823 -7.67 27.12 -0.61
N SER A 824 -7.88 28.21 0.12
CA SER A 824 -8.63 28.22 1.38
C SER A 824 -9.64 29.37 1.43
N GLU A 825 -10.40 29.44 2.52
CA GLU A 825 -11.40 30.48 2.79
C GLU A 825 -12.57 30.38 1.81
N MET A 826 -13.03 29.16 1.55
CA MET A 826 -14.07 28.87 0.57
C MET A 826 -15.30 28.26 1.25
N SER A 827 -16.47 28.69 0.81
CA SER A 827 -17.74 28.02 1.06
C SER A 827 -17.96 26.91 0.03
N LEU A 828 -19.00 26.07 0.24
CA LEU A 828 -19.42 25.07 -0.75
C LEU A 828 -19.66 25.68 -2.15
N THR A 829 -20.20 26.91 -2.20
CA THR A 829 -20.53 27.57 -3.47
C THR A 829 -19.32 28.09 -4.22
N ASP A 830 -18.19 28.27 -3.55
CA ASP A 830 -16.97 28.80 -4.15
C ASP A 830 -16.21 27.77 -4.96
N ILE A 831 -16.58 26.48 -4.88
CA ILE A 831 -15.96 25.36 -5.57
C ILE A 831 -16.89 24.89 -6.70
N SER A 832 -16.37 24.84 -7.92
CA SER A 832 -17.17 24.65 -9.13
C SER A 832 -17.75 23.23 -9.20
N GLU A 833 -16.95 22.21 -8.90
CA GLU A 833 -17.41 20.81 -8.91
C GLU A 833 -18.47 20.55 -7.83
N VAL A 834 -18.31 21.13 -6.64
CA VAL A 834 -19.31 21.06 -5.56
C VAL A 834 -20.64 21.65 -6.02
N ARG A 835 -20.60 22.79 -6.69
CA ARG A 835 -21.81 23.42 -7.25
C ARG A 835 -22.47 22.54 -8.31
N GLN A 836 -21.69 21.88 -9.16
CA GLN A 836 -22.21 20.96 -10.17
C GLN A 836 -22.96 19.79 -9.54
N VAL A 837 -22.40 19.15 -8.50
CA VAL A 837 -23.06 18.02 -7.84
C VAL A 837 -24.30 18.45 -7.05
N LEU A 838 -24.29 19.64 -6.41
CA LEU A 838 -25.48 20.18 -5.75
C LEU A 838 -26.60 20.52 -6.75
N ARG A 839 -26.26 21.03 -7.94
CA ARG A 839 -27.21 21.21 -9.05
C ARG A 839 -27.78 19.92 -9.60
N LEU A 840 -26.97 18.86 -9.63
CA LEU A 840 -27.46 17.54 -10.01
C LEU A 840 -28.47 17.05 -8.98
N TRP A 841 -28.14 17.15 -7.69
CA TRP A 841 -29.01 16.76 -6.58
C TRP A 841 -30.34 17.52 -6.59
N GLY A 842 -30.30 18.86 -6.73
CA GLY A 842 -31.50 19.69 -6.83
C GLY A 842 -32.42 19.26 -7.97
N ARG A 843 -31.86 18.99 -9.16
CA ARG A 843 -32.61 18.48 -10.31
C ARG A 843 -33.15 17.07 -10.12
N ALA A 844 -32.38 16.18 -9.49
CA ALA A 844 -32.80 14.82 -9.20
C ALA A 844 -33.97 14.79 -8.21
N ARG A 845 -34.03 15.73 -7.27
CA ARG A 845 -35.15 15.83 -6.34
C ARG A 845 -36.45 16.29 -7.00
N GLU A 846 -36.39 17.19 -7.97
CA GLU A 846 -37.58 17.62 -8.74
C GLU A 846 -38.10 16.52 -9.67
N ARG A 847 -37.18 15.70 -10.20
CA ARG A 847 -37.49 14.60 -11.13
C ARG A 847 -36.58 13.42 -10.82
N GLU A 848 -36.99 12.60 -9.85
CA GLU A 848 -36.20 11.45 -9.43
C GLU A 848 -36.15 10.41 -10.54
N GLY A 849 -34.93 10.04 -10.94
CA GLY A 849 -34.71 8.91 -11.83
C GLY A 849 -35.03 7.60 -11.10
N ARG A 850 -35.51 6.59 -11.83
CA ARG A 850 -35.88 5.29 -11.26
C ARG A 850 -34.78 4.61 -10.44
N GLU A 851 -33.51 4.89 -10.76
CA GLU A 851 -32.32 4.29 -10.13
C GLU A 851 -31.57 5.28 -9.21
N ASP A 852 -32.10 6.49 -9.00
CA ASP A 852 -31.40 7.52 -8.21
C ASP A 852 -31.36 7.18 -6.71
N HIS A 853 -32.41 6.51 -6.18
CA HIS A 853 -32.51 6.08 -4.78
C HIS A 853 -32.08 7.15 -3.76
N LEU A 854 -32.59 8.38 -3.87
CA LEU A 854 -32.04 9.55 -3.15
C LEU A 854 -32.04 9.40 -1.63
N GLN A 855 -33.02 8.70 -1.06
CA GLN A 855 -33.06 8.41 0.39
C GLN A 855 -31.90 7.53 0.86
N TRP A 856 -31.37 6.67 -0.03
CA TRP A 856 -30.28 5.73 0.24
C TRP A 856 -28.88 6.28 -0.14
N ARG A 857 -28.84 7.54 -0.59
CA ARG A 857 -27.60 8.30 -0.85
C ARG A 857 -27.30 9.35 0.23
N GLN A 858 -28.11 9.40 1.29
CA GLN A 858 -27.95 10.31 2.42
C GLN A 858 -27.53 9.54 3.68
N ARG A 859 -26.54 10.05 4.42
CA ARG A 859 -25.94 9.31 5.54
C ARG A 859 -26.49 9.74 6.89
N THR A 860 -26.60 11.04 7.13
CA THR A 860 -26.92 11.66 8.42
C THR A 860 -28.43 11.76 8.69
N GLY A 861 -29.24 11.55 7.65
CA GLY A 861 -30.71 11.60 7.68
C GLY A 861 -31.25 11.24 6.30
N TYR A 862 -32.54 10.95 6.17
CA TYR A 862 -33.20 10.68 4.87
C TYR A 862 -34.40 11.59 4.59
N ARG A 863 -34.82 12.36 5.61
CA ARG A 863 -35.97 13.27 5.59
C ARG A 863 -35.59 14.73 5.27
N ASP A 864 -34.31 15.01 5.05
CA ASP A 864 -33.83 16.39 4.97
C ASP A 864 -34.36 17.07 3.70
N SER A 865 -35.15 18.11 3.94
CA SER A 865 -35.78 18.88 2.89
C SER A 865 -34.90 20.04 2.42
N TRP A 866 -33.75 20.30 3.03
CA TRP A 866 -32.85 21.40 2.65
C TRP A 866 -31.66 20.91 1.81
N LEU A 867 -31.19 21.75 0.88
CA LEU A 867 -30.05 21.40 0.02
C LEU A 867 -28.73 21.47 0.80
N ALA A 868 -28.49 22.54 1.57
CA ALA A 868 -27.25 22.71 2.32
C ALA A 868 -27.36 23.59 3.57
N SER A 869 -28.42 24.39 3.73
CA SER A 869 -28.53 25.36 4.83
C SER A 869 -28.80 24.71 6.19
N THR A 870 -28.13 25.22 7.23
CA THR A 870 -28.43 24.90 8.63
C THR A 870 -29.56 25.80 9.16
N GLU A 871 -30.09 25.49 10.34
CA GLU A 871 -31.10 26.36 10.99
C GLU A 871 -30.55 27.76 11.28
N SER A 872 -29.29 27.87 11.69
CA SER A 872 -28.62 29.15 11.94
C SER A 872 -28.52 29.99 10.65
N ASP A 873 -28.16 29.34 9.53
CA ASP A 873 -28.11 30.00 8.22
C ASP A 873 -29.48 30.52 7.80
N ARG A 874 -30.51 29.68 7.94
CA ARG A 874 -31.90 30.04 7.61
C ARG A 874 -32.38 31.25 8.40
N GLN A 875 -32.13 31.28 9.71
CA GLN A 875 -32.49 32.42 10.56
C GLN A 875 -31.75 33.70 10.16
N ARG A 876 -30.45 33.58 9.84
CA ARG A 876 -29.62 34.70 9.38
C ARG A 876 -30.13 35.25 8.05
N VAL A 877 -30.28 34.40 7.03
CA VAL A 877 -30.77 34.79 5.71
C VAL A 877 -32.16 35.42 5.80
N LEU A 878 -33.08 34.80 6.54
CA LEU A 878 -34.43 35.32 6.74
C LEU A 878 -34.40 36.69 7.42
N GLN A 879 -33.56 36.88 8.44
CA GLN A 879 -33.40 38.19 9.07
C GLN A 879 -33.01 39.26 8.04
N ARG A 880 -32.07 38.95 7.14
CA ARG A 880 -31.60 39.91 6.12
C ARG A 880 -32.68 40.23 5.10
N MET A 881 -33.45 39.23 4.68
CA MET A 881 -34.63 39.44 3.83
C MET A 881 -35.71 40.30 4.51
N LEU A 882 -35.95 40.07 5.80
CA LEU A 882 -36.88 40.88 6.60
C LEU A 882 -36.39 42.32 6.77
N CYS A 883 -35.08 42.55 6.90
CA CYS A 883 -34.49 43.89 6.86
C CYS A 883 -34.69 44.57 5.50
N ALA A 884 -34.52 43.84 4.39
CA ALA A 884 -34.79 44.39 3.06
C ALA A 884 -36.28 44.74 2.88
N MET A 885 -37.18 43.88 3.39
CA MET A 885 -38.62 44.13 3.42
C MET A 885 -38.96 45.35 4.28
N TRP A 886 -38.34 45.49 5.47
CA TRP A 886 -38.48 46.66 6.34
C TRP A 886 -38.14 47.96 5.60
N ASN A 887 -37.09 47.94 4.79
CA ASN A 887 -36.62 49.10 4.03
C ASN A 887 -37.43 49.39 2.75
N GLY A 888 -38.49 48.63 2.47
CA GLY A 888 -39.30 48.79 1.25
C GLY A 888 -38.55 48.38 -0.03
N ARG A 889 -37.62 47.42 0.08
CA ARG A 889 -36.80 46.93 -1.06
C ARG A 889 -37.31 45.60 -1.63
N VAL A 890 -38.56 45.26 -1.34
CA VAL A 890 -39.20 44.00 -1.72
C VAL A 890 -40.48 44.30 -2.49
N GLU A 891 -40.60 43.72 -3.67
CA GLU A 891 -41.81 43.76 -4.49
C GLU A 891 -42.37 42.35 -4.64
N VAL A 892 -43.69 42.27 -4.69
CA VAL A 892 -44.43 41.00 -4.70
C VAL A 892 -45.32 40.96 -5.94
N SER A 893 -45.29 39.83 -6.66
CA SER A 893 -46.21 39.54 -7.75
C SER A 893 -47.24 38.48 -7.31
N GLY A 894 -48.51 38.70 -7.65
CA GLY A 894 -49.63 37.86 -7.19
C GLY A 894 -50.29 38.40 -5.91
N ASP A 895 -50.99 37.53 -5.16
CA ASP A 895 -51.62 37.90 -3.87
C ASP A 895 -50.55 38.12 -2.79
N PRO A 896 -50.47 39.29 -2.13
CA PRO A 896 -49.53 39.52 -1.03
C PRO A 896 -49.61 38.52 0.13
N LEU A 897 -50.74 37.83 0.32
CA LEU A 897 -50.91 36.80 1.34
C LEU A 897 -50.32 35.43 0.93
N SER A 898 -50.18 35.17 -0.36
CA SER A 898 -49.58 33.96 -0.93
C SER A 898 -49.06 34.24 -2.33
N PRO A 899 -47.88 34.87 -2.46
CA PRO A 899 -47.42 35.40 -3.75
C PRO A 899 -46.82 34.35 -4.68
N ASP A 900 -46.86 34.63 -5.98
CA ASP A 900 -46.27 33.75 -7.00
C ASP A 900 -44.75 33.95 -7.08
N SER A 901 -44.29 35.19 -6.88
CA SER A 901 -42.86 35.51 -6.84
C SER A 901 -42.57 36.76 -6.01
N VAL A 902 -41.33 36.82 -5.50
CA VAL A 902 -40.83 37.92 -4.66
C VAL A 902 -39.54 38.46 -5.25
N CYS A 903 -39.47 39.77 -5.48
CA CYS A 903 -38.33 40.46 -6.06
C CYS A 903 -37.64 41.35 -5.02
N PHE A 904 -36.35 41.13 -4.81
CA PHE A 904 -35.50 41.90 -3.90
C PHE A 904 -34.58 42.85 -4.68
N ARG A 905 -34.38 44.06 -4.16
CA ARG A 905 -33.44 45.05 -4.71
C ARG A 905 -32.32 45.38 -3.72
N LEU A 906 -31.10 45.58 -4.24
CA LEU A 906 -29.93 45.92 -3.41
C LEU A 906 -30.02 47.37 -2.86
N ARG A 907 -30.27 48.34 -3.75
CA ARG A 907 -30.31 49.78 -3.45
C ARG A 907 -31.41 50.47 -4.26
N SER A 908 -31.92 51.60 -3.77
CA SER A 908 -32.93 52.39 -4.49
C SER A 908 -32.36 52.93 -5.80
N GLY A 909 -32.95 52.57 -6.94
CA GLY A 909 -32.54 53.00 -8.27
C GLY A 909 -31.52 52.09 -8.99
N ASP A 910 -31.16 50.95 -8.40
CA ASP A 910 -30.26 49.97 -9.00
C ASP A 910 -31.00 49.00 -9.95
N SER A 911 -30.30 48.48 -10.96
CA SER A 911 -30.86 47.55 -11.96
C SER A 911 -30.74 46.08 -11.57
N ALA A 912 -29.87 45.75 -10.61
CA ALA A 912 -29.67 44.39 -10.13
C ALA A 912 -30.80 43.95 -9.18
N THR A 913 -31.54 42.91 -9.57
CA THR A 913 -32.68 42.36 -8.82
C THR A 913 -32.56 40.85 -8.65
N MET A 914 -33.00 40.33 -7.51
CA MET A 914 -33.16 38.89 -7.27
C MET A 914 -34.65 38.56 -7.25
N THR A 915 -35.12 37.79 -8.22
CA THR A 915 -36.51 37.35 -8.29
C THR A 915 -36.59 35.88 -7.91
N LEU A 916 -37.30 35.59 -6.83
CA LEU A 916 -37.54 34.25 -6.32
C LEU A 916 -38.96 33.82 -6.71
N ALA A 917 -39.07 32.79 -7.55
CA ALA A 917 -40.35 32.12 -7.79
C ALA A 917 -40.66 31.24 -6.58
N LEU A 918 -41.87 31.37 -6.02
CA LEU A 918 -42.28 30.59 -4.86
C LEU A 918 -43.18 29.45 -5.31
N GLU A 919 -42.90 28.24 -4.84
CA GLU A 919 -43.76 27.11 -5.15
C GLU A 919 -45.07 27.17 -4.33
N PRO A 920 -46.23 27.03 -4.99
CA PRO A 920 -47.48 26.84 -4.28
C PRO A 920 -47.48 25.45 -3.65
N TYR A 921 -47.90 25.38 -2.38
CA TYR A 921 -48.25 24.13 -1.73
C TYR A 921 -49.71 23.79 -2.04
N ASP A 922 -50.29 22.87 -1.27
CA ASP A 922 -51.75 22.71 -1.17
C ASP A 922 -52.48 24.07 -1.11
N GLN A 923 -53.73 24.15 -1.61
CA GLN A 923 -54.53 25.38 -1.80
C GLN A 923 -54.66 26.33 -0.58
N ASP A 924 -54.22 25.86 0.58
CA ASP A 924 -54.44 26.44 1.88
C ASP A 924 -53.17 26.92 2.60
N VAL A 925 -52.00 26.55 2.08
CA VAL A 925 -50.69 26.89 2.65
C VAL A 925 -50.07 28.01 1.82
N SER A 926 -49.67 29.09 2.50
CA SER A 926 -49.06 30.23 1.83
C SER A 926 -47.70 29.87 1.22
N SER A 927 -47.47 30.29 -0.02
CA SER A 927 -46.20 30.16 -0.74
C SER A 927 -45.04 30.87 -0.06
N TRP A 928 -45.30 31.82 0.87
CA TRP A 928 -44.26 32.39 1.73
C TRP A 928 -43.45 31.34 2.51
N SER A 929 -44.02 30.16 2.75
CA SER A 929 -43.33 29.04 3.39
C SER A 929 -42.17 28.48 2.55
N ASP A 930 -42.16 28.73 1.22
CA ASP A 930 -41.11 28.31 0.28
C ASP A 930 -39.97 29.35 0.17
N LEU A 931 -40.12 30.56 0.73
CA LEU A 931 -39.20 31.69 0.51
C LEU A 931 -37.72 31.33 0.69
N LEU A 932 -37.38 30.64 1.78
CA LEU A 932 -36.00 30.25 2.06
C LEU A 932 -35.50 29.13 1.15
N ARG A 933 -36.38 28.23 0.70
CA ARG A 933 -36.02 27.16 -0.25
C ARG A 933 -35.79 27.73 -1.64
N ALA A 934 -36.64 28.67 -2.07
CA ALA A 934 -36.45 29.42 -3.30
C ALA A 934 -35.11 30.19 -3.27
N TYR A 935 -34.79 30.84 -2.15
CA TYR A 935 -33.48 31.47 -1.97
C TYR A 935 -32.32 30.48 -2.02
N GLU A 936 -32.41 29.36 -1.29
CA GLU A 936 -31.36 28.34 -1.26
C GLU A 936 -31.11 27.77 -2.66
N ARG A 937 -32.17 27.45 -3.41
CA ARG A 937 -32.05 27.02 -4.81
C ARG A 937 -31.39 28.09 -5.66
N TRP A 938 -31.82 29.34 -5.57
CA TRP A 938 -31.23 30.45 -6.32
C TRP A 938 -29.73 30.64 -5.99
N ALA A 939 -29.39 30.71 -4.70
CA ALA A 939 -28.03 30.97 -4.23
C ALA A 939 -27.05 29.82 -4.53
N LEU A 940 -27.50 28.57 -4.49
CA LEU A 940 -26.64 27.39 -4.72
C LEU A 940 -26.64 26.95 -6.19
N LEU A 941 -27.77 27.07 -6.89
CA LEU A 941 -27.96 26.46 -8.20
C LEU A 941 -27.77 27.45 -9.36
N ASP A 942 -27.94 28.76 -9.17
CA ASP A 942 -27.67 29.70 -10.27
C ASP A 942 -26.18 30.00 -10.45
N ALA A 943 -25.79 30.26 -11.70
CA ALA A 943 -24.40 30.46 -12.09
C ALA A 943 -24.09 31.95 -12.27
N GLY A 944 -23.09 32.45 -11.55
CA GLY A 944 -22.49 33.76 -11.84
C GLY A 944 -21.91 34.45 -10.61
N SER A 945 -20.87 35.26 -10.81
CA SER A 945 -20.35 36.18 -9.79
C SER A 945 -21.44 37.15 -9.32
N ALA A 946 -22.34 37.56 -10.22
CA ALA A 946 -23.47 38.44 -9.91
C ALA A 946 -24.38 37.91 -8.78
N VAL A 947 -24.62 36.60 -8.72
CA VAL A 947 -25.42 35.97 -7.63
C VAL A 947 -24.70 36.12 -6.30
N LYS A 948 -23.40 35.81 -6.28
CA LYS A 948 -22.55 35.92 -5.08
C LYS A 948 -22.45 37.37 -4.59
N ASP A 949 -22.25 38.31 -5.50
CA ASP A 949 -22.16 39.74 -5.19
C ASP A 949 -23.49 40.26 -4.63
N PHE A 950 -24.62 39.86 -5.24
CA PHE A 950 -25.94 40.19 -4.74
C PHE A 950 -26.18 39.63 -3.34
N CYS A 951 -25.89 38.34 -3.11
CA CYS A 951 -26.01 37.74 -1.79
C CYS A 951 -25.13 38.44 -0.76
N SER A 952 -23.89 38.79 -1.12
CA SER A 952 -22.97 39.50 -0.22
C SER A 952 -23.57 40.82 0.25
N VAL A 953 -24.16 41.60 -0.67
CA VAL A 953 -24.82 42.87 -0.32
C VAL A 953 -26.12 42.62 0.47
N LEU A 954 -26.89 41.59 0.13
CA LEU A 954 -28.08 41.21 0.91
C LEU A 954 -27.70 40.83 2.35
N MET A 955 -26.60 40.10 2.56
CA MET A 955 -26.14 39.70 3.89
C MET A 955 -25.70 40.87 4.78
N GLU A 956 -25.42 42.03 4.19
CA GLU A 956 -25.17 43.28 4.90
C GLU A 956 -26.44 44.09 5.20
N ALA A 957 -27.61 43.66 4.71
CA ALA A 957 -28.86 44.38 4.88
C ALA A 957 -29.25 44.55 6.37
N LEU A 958 -29.54 45.80 6.72
CA LEU A 958 -29.96 46.25 8.05
C LEU A 958 -31.08 47.29 7.89
N PRO A 959 -31.94 47.49 8.91
CA PRO A 959 -32.95 48.54 8.87
C PRO A 959 -32.32 49.92 8.70
N ASP A 960 -32.84 50.73 7.78
CA ASP A 960 -32.32 52.07 7.51
C ASP A 960 -32.46 52.96 8.76
N GLY A 961 -31.40 53.68 9.13
CA GLY A 961 -31.36 54.55 10.31
C GLY A 961 -31.14 53.82 11.66
N LEU A 962 -30.69 52.56 11.65
CA LEU A 962 -30.51 51.73 12.87
C LEU A 962 -29.65 52.40 13.97
N SER A 963 -28.61 53.14 13.59
CA SER A 963 -27.67 53.83 14.49
C SER A 963 -28.07 55.26 14.84
N THR A 964 -29.15 55.77 14.25
CA THR A 964 -29.64 57.14 14.43
C THR A 964 -31.12 57.12 14.80
N THR A 965 -32.02 57.40 13.87
CA THR A 965 -33.47 57.22 14.05
C THR A 965 -33.93 56.24 12.98
N PRO A 966 -34.37 55.02 13.36
CA PRO A 966 -34.74 54.03 12.35
C PRO A 966 -35.90 54.54 11.48
N ARG A 967 -35.97 54.12 10.23
CA ARG A 967 -37.11 54.41 9.36
C ARG A 967 -38.30 53.53 9.74
N ASP A 968 -39.52 54.03 9.51
CA ASP A 968 -40.73 53.21 9.68
C ASP A 968 -40.74 52.03 8.69
N PRO A 969 -41.18 50.84 9.15
CA PRO A 969 -41.24 49.65 8.30
C PRO A 969 -42.24 49.82 7.17
N ASP A 970 -41.93 49.20 6.03
CA ASP A 970 -42.84 49.08 4.90
C ASP A 970 -44.16 48.35 5.25
N PRO A 971 -45.32 48.72 4.66
CA PRO A 971 -46.59 48.01 4.87
C PRO A 971 -46.55 46.50 4.59
N LEU A 972 -45.71 46.05 3.66
CA LEU A 972 -45.54 44.63 3.36
C LEU A 972 -44.97 43.86 4.55
N PHE A 973 -43.99 44.44 5.26
CA PHE A 973 -43.41 43.85 6.47
C PHE A 973 -44.47 43.59 7.54
N TRP A 974 -45.37 44.55 7.77
CA TRP A 974 -46.46 44.37 8.72
C TRP A 974 -47.50 43.37 8.26
N THR A 975 -47.80 43.31 6.97
CA THR A 975 -48.73 42.33 6.39
C THR A 975 -48.19 40.90 6.60
N PHE A 976 -46.92 40.67 6.30
CA PHE A 976 -46.25 39.40 6.53
C PHE A 976 -46.28 39.00 8.03
N LEU A 977 -45.85 39.91 8.91
CA LEU A 977 -45.68 39.58 10.34
C LEU A 977 -47.00 39.48 11.13
N ARG A 978 -47.98 40.37 10.86
CA ARG A 978 -49.23 40.45 11.66
C ARG A 978 -50.40 39.68 11.06
N LYS A 979 -50.40 39.42 9.75
CA LYS A 979 -51.49 38.69 9.10
C LYS A 979 -51.04 37.30 8.69
N VAL A 980 -50.05 37.20 7.79
CA VAL A 980 -49.65 35.93 7.16
C VAL A 980 -49.09 34.94 8.19
N ALA A 981 -48.03 35.31 8.91
CA ALA A 981 -47.34 34.41 9.83
C ALA A 981 -48.24 33.77 10.91
N PRO A 982 -49.06 34.52 11.68
CA PRO A 982 -49.91 33.92 12.71
C PRO A 982 -51.04 33.06 12.13
N GLN A 983 -51.62 33.44 10.99
CA GLN A 983 -52.69 32.65 10.33
C GLN A 983 -52.15 31.31 9.83
N GLN A 984 -50.97 31.32 9.18
CA GLN A 984 -50.35 30.11 8.65
C GLN A 984 -49.89 29.17 9.77
N ALA A 985 -49.26 29.69 10.82
CA ALA A 985 -48.86 28.88 11.97
C ALA A 985 -50.06 28.22 12.68
N ALA A 986 -51.20 28.92 12.81
CA ALA A 986 -52.41 28.35 13.39
C ALA A 986 -52.99 27.24 12.50
N ARG A 987 -53.03 27.47 11.18
CA ARG A 987 -53.57 26.53 10.20
C ARG A 987 -52.76 25.23 10.13
N LEU A 988 -51.43 25.33 10.09
CA LEU A 988 -50.54 24.17 10.06
C LEU A 988 -50.62 23.36 11.36
N ARG A 989 -50.74 24.00 12.53
CA ARG A 989 -50.97 23.29 13.80
C ARG A 989 -52.30 22.53 13.84
N GLN A 990 -53.35 23.09 13.24
CA GLN A 990 -54.64 22.41 13.15
C GLN A 990 -54.51 21.18 12.25
N ARG A 991 -53.97 21.34 11.04
CA ARG A 991 -53.74 20.21 10.13
C ARG A 991 -52.87 19.12 10.74
N ALA A 992 -51.78 19.46 11.42
CA ALA A 992 -50.90 18.48 12.08
C ALA A 992 -51.62 17.60 13.11
N ARG A 993 -52.74 18.05 13.69
CA ARG A 993 -53.57 17.27 14.62
C ARG A 993 -54.61 16.39 13.93
N ASP A 994 -55.02 16.78 12.73
CA ASP A 994 -56.14 16.19 12.01
C ASP A 994 -55.69 15.10 10.99
N LEU A 995 -54.38 14.89 10.84
CA LEU A 995 -53.77 14.07 9.79
C LEU A 995 -53.07 12.81 10.34
N ASP A 996 -53.03 11.75 9.51
CA ASP A 996 -52.32 10.50 9.79
C ASP A 996 -50.79 10.71 9.80
N ALA A 997 -50.04 9.74 10.34
CA ALA A 997 -48.58 9.84 10.53
C ALA A 997 -47.81 10.16 9.24
N ASP A 998 -48.27 9.68 8.08
CA ASP A 998 -47.63 9.91 6.78
C ASP A 998 -47.82 11.37 6.28
N ASP A 999 -48.94 12.00 6.63
CA ASP A 999 -49.25 13.39 6.27
C ASP A 999 -48.62 14.41 7.23
N GLN A 1000 -48.19 13.97 8.42
CA GLN A 1000 -47.42 14.82 9.34
C GLN A 1000 -46.02 15.15 8.80
N GLU A 1001 -45.42 14.25 7.99
CA GLU A 1001 -44.03 14.38 7.54
C GLU A 1001 -43.78 15.63 6.67
N TRP A 1002 -44.73 16.05 5.82
CA TRP A 1002 -44.56 17.26 4.99
C TRP A 1002 -44.95 18.56 5.70
N ILE A 1003 -45.77 18.48 6.75
CA ILE A 1003 -46.25 19.66 7.51
C ILE A 1003 -45.21 20.13 8.52
N GLU A 1004 -44.49 19.20 9.16
CA GLU A 1004 -43.54 19.53 10.22
C GLU A 1004 -42.48 20.57 9.77
N PRO A 1005 -41.82 20.46 8.60
CA PRO A 1005 -40.87 21.46 8.13
C PRO A 1005 -41.51 22.84 7.91
N LEU A 1006 -42.76 22.89 7.43
CA LEU A 1006 -43.49 24.13 7.20
C LEU A 1006 -43.87 24.80 8.52
N LEU A 1007 -44.35 24.01 9.49
CA LEU A 1007 -44.66 24.53 10.81
C LEU A 1007 -43.40 25.07 11.49
N HIS A 1008 -42.29 24.34 11.40
CA HIS A 1008 -41.00 24.74 11.95
C HIS A 1008 -40.50 26.07 11.38
N PHE A 1009 -40.68 26.32 10.07
CA PHE A 1009 -40.37 27.62 9.46
C PHE A 1009 -41.09 28.78 10.18
N TRP A 1010 -42.40 28.64 10.40
CA TRP A 1010 -43.21 29.70 11.01
C TRP A 1010 -43.01 29.85 12.51
N THR A 1011 -42.77 28.76 13.25
CA THR A 1011 -42.70 28.78 14.71
C THR A 1011 -41.29 28.91 15.27
N THR A 1012 -40.29 28.43 14.54
CA THR A 1012 -38.91 28.36 15.01
C THR A 1012 -38.03 29.29 14.19
N THR A 1013 -37.97 29.10 12.87
CA THR A 1013 -37.05 29.87 12.01
C THR A 1013 -37.40 31.35 11.96
N LEU A 1014 -38.67 31.71 11.78
CA LEU A 1014 -39.10 33.11 11.77
C LEU A 1014 -38.87 33.80 13.13
N ASP A 1015 -39.21 33.13 14.22
CA ASP A 1015 -39.02 33.67 15.58
C ASP A 1015 -37.53 33.86 15.89
N GLY A 1016 -36.70 32.88 15.54
CA GLY A 1016 -35.24 32.96 15.62
C GLY A 1016 -34.67 34.12 14.81
N ALA A 1017 -35.08 34.28 13.55
CA ALA A 1017 -34.64 35.37 12.67
C ALA A 1017 -34.98 36.77 13.24
N LEU A 1018 -36.17 36.93 13.83
CA LEU A 1018 -36.59 38.18 14.45
C LEU A 1018 -35.79 38.49 15.72
N LYS A 1019 -35.45 37.46 16.51
CA LYS A 1019 -34.71 37.58 17.78
C LYS A 1019 -33.19 37.66 17.59
N LEU A 1020 -32.67 37.23 16.44
CA LEU A 1020 -31.26 37.26 16.11
C LEU A 1020 -30.69 38.68 16.30
N ARG A 1021 -29.54 38.78 16.97
CA ARG A 1021 -28.96 40.09 17.30
C ARG A 1021 -28.28 40.72 16.09
N PHE A 1022 -28.43 42.04 15.94
CA PHE A 1022 -27.62 42.80 14.99
C PHE A 1022 -26.12 42.75 15.38
N PRO A 1023 -25.19 42.94 14.42
CA PRO A 1023 -23.76 42.90 14.69
C PRO A 1023 -23.34 43.88 15.80
N ARG A 1024 -22.56 43.40 16.79
CA ARG A 1024 -22.18 44.15 18.01
C ARG A 1024 -21.38 45.42 17.75
N GLY A 1025 -20.74 45.55 16.59
CA GLY A 1025 -19.98 46.75 16.18
C GLY A 1025 -20.85 47.96 15.83
N LEU A 1026 -22.16 47.79 15.68
CA LEU A 1026 -23.11 48.86 15.36
C LEU A 1026 -23.77 49.37 16.65
N ARG A 1027 -23.79 50.69 16.87
CA ARG A 1027 -24.56 51.34 17.95
C ARG A 1027 -26.07 51.30 17.65
N ALA A 1028 -26.64 50.11 17.52
CA ALA A 1028 -28.04 49.94 17.23
C ALA A 1028 -28.90 50.36 18.44
N ASN A 1029 -29.93 51.18 18.21
CA ASN A 1029 -30.85 51.61 19.27
C ASN A 1029 -31.58 50.43 19.96
N ARG A 1030 -31.68 49.30 19.27
CA ARG A 1030 -32.29 48.06 19.75
C ARG A 1030 -31.47 46.87 19.24
N PRO A 1031 -31.43 45.76 19.99
CA PRO A 1031 -30.54 44.65 19.69
C PRO A 1031 -31.01 43.75 18.54
N SER A 1032 -32.29 43.76 18.15
CA SER A 1032 -32.86 42.86 17.14
C SER A 1032 -34.06 43.46 16.41
N LEU A 1033 -34.46 42.84 15.28
CA LEU A 1033 -35.68 43.20 14.53
C LEU A 1033 -36.93 43.10 15.41
N HIS A 1034 -37.02 42.08 16.26
CA HIS A 1034 -38.13 41.91 17.20
C HIS A 1034 -38.27 43.12 18.13
N ALA A 1035 -37.16 43.56 18.74
CA ALA A 1035 -37.15 44.70 19.65
C ALA A 1035 -37.48 46.03 18.93
N LEU A 1036 -37.11 46.17 17.67
CA LEU A 1036 -37.49 47.32 16.83
C LEU A 1036 -38.99 47.31 16.49
N ALA A 1037 -39.52 46.16 16.06
CA ALA A 1037 -40.93 46.00 15.71
C ALA A 1037 -41.85 46.24 16.92
N GLN A 1038 -41.49 45.75 18.10
CA GLN A 1038 -42.23 46.02 19.33
C GLN A 1038 -42.28 47.51 19.66
N ALA A 1039 -41.16 48.23 19.54
CA ALA A 1039 -41.09 49.66 19.84
C ALA A 1039 -41.92 50.55 18.89
N ARG A 1040 -42.18 50.08 17.66
CA ARG A 1040 -42.95 50.79 16.64
C ARG A 1040 -44.37 50.29 16.45
N SER A 1041 -44.77 49.29 17.22
CA SER A 1041 -46.16 48.85 17.18
C SER A 1041 -47.05 49.98 17.72
N PRO A 1042 -48.14 50.38 17.00
CA PRO A 1042 -49.05 51.38 17.51
C PRO A 1042 -49.54 50.98 18.90
N ARG A 1043 -49.53 51.93 19.85
CA ARG A 1043 -50.24 51.78 21.13
C ARG A 1043 -51.74 51.87 20.85
N ASP A 1044 -52.32 50.87 20.20
CA ASP A 1044 -53.76 50.66 20.31
C ASP A 1044 -54.02 49.97 21.65
N GLY A 1045 -54.89 50.59 22.45
CA GLY A 1045 -55.34 50.07 23.74
C GLY A 1045 -56.07 48.75 23.57
N GLY A 1046 -55.30 47.66 23.57
CA GLY A 1046 -55.76 46.29 23.60
C GLY A 1046 -54.54 45.41 23.81
N SER A 1047 -54.52 44.64 24.89
CA SER A 1047 -53.43 43.74 25.25
C SER A 1047 -52.89 42.98 24.03
N PRO A 1048 -51.55 42.86 23.85
CA PRO A 1048 -51.01 42.06 22.78
C PRO A 1048 -51.45 40.60 22.95
N PRO A 1049 -51.75 39.85 21.88
CA PRO A 1049 -51.84 38.41 21.99
C PRO A 1049 -50.46 37.91 22.40
N ARG A 1050 -50.32 37.46 23.64
CA ARG A 1050 -49.14 36.76 24.11
C ARG A 1050 -48.98 35.53 23.22
N LEU A 1051 -47.88 35.45 22.47
CA LEU A 1051 -47.39 34.18 21.95
C LEU A 1051 -47.27 33.24 23.14
N HIS A 1052 -48.01 32.14 23.11
CA HIS A 1052 -48.17 31.18 24.21
C HIS A 1052 -46.83 30.80 24.85
N GLN A 1053 -46.63 31.21 26.11
CA GLN A 1053 -45.81 30.47 27.05
C GLN A 1053 -46.61 29.23 27.46
N VAL A 1054 -46.03 28.05 27.24
CA VAL A 1054 -46.50 26.80 27.81
C VAL A 1054 -46.22 26.85 29.31
N ASN A 1055 -47.27 26.72 30.13
CA ASN A 1055 -47.17 26.60 31.57
C ASN A 1055 -46.39 25.33 31.94
N GLY A 1056 -45.16 25.48 32.43
CA GLY A 1056 -44.55 24.54 33.37
C GLY A 1056 -44.84 25.03 34.78
N HIS A 1057 -45.44 24.19 35.62
CA HIS A 1057 -45.66 24.48 37.04
C HIS A 1057 -44.32 24.72 37.75
N GLU A 1058 -44.12 25.93 38.27
CA GLU A 1058 -43.28 26.13 39.45
C GLU A 1058 -44.13 25.89 40.71
N PRO A 1059 -43.68 25.08 41.69
CA PRO A 1059 -44.25 25.10 43.02
C PRO A 1059 -43.63 26.22 43.84
N ALA A 1060 -44.50 26.97 44.51
CA ALA A 1060 -44.18 28.03 45.43
C ALA A 1060 -43.38 27.53 46.65
N ARG A 1061 -42.51 28.42 47.15
CA ARG A 1061 -41.83 28.33 48.44
C ARG A 1061 -42.78 28.65 49.59
N GLU A 1062 -42.63 27.91 50.69
CA GLU A 1062 -42.75 28.29 52.11
C GLU A 1062 -42.84 26.97 52.92
N ASP A 1063 -42.54 26.85 54.21
CA ASP A 1063 -41.51 27.39 55.08
C ASP A 1063 -41.41 26.40 56.27
N ARG A 1064 -40.37 26.53 57.09
CA ARG A 1064 -40.02 25.63 58.21
C ARG A 1064 -41.13 25.41 59.26
N ALA A 1065 -41.23 24.19 59.82
CA ALA A 1065 -41.01 23.91 61.27
C ALA A 1065 -41.44 22.50 61.77
N ARG A 1066 -40.53 21.90 62.58
CA ARG A 1066 -40.72 21.05 63.78
C ARG A 1066 -41.50 19.71 63.69
N GLY A 1067 -40.73 18.63 63.54
CA GLY A 1067 -40.36 17.70 64.63
C GLY A 1067 -41.42 16.80 65.29
N THR A 1068 -41.30 15.48 65.11
CA THR A 1068 -41.31 14.45 66.18
C THR A 1068 -40.85 13.08 65.65
N ARG A 1069 -39.84 12.47 66.29
CA ARG A 1069 -39.56 11.01 66.33
C ARG A 1069 -40.46 10.36 67.43
N PRO A 1070 -40.51 9.03 67.75
CA PRO A 1070 -39.53 7.94 67.50
C PRO A 1070 -40.09 6.47 67.35
N TYR A 1071 -39.14 5.51 67.41
CA TYR A 1071 -39.20 4.02 67.49
C TYR A 1071 -39.33 3.28 66.16
N GLY A 1072 -38.50 2.31 65.77
CA GLY A 1072 -37.60 1.34 66.44
C GLY A 1072 -37.74 0.07 65.57
N THR A 1073 -36.77 -0.75 65.19
CA THR A 1073 -35.65 -1.40 65.90
C THR A 1073 -34.91 -2.24 64.85
N ASP A 1074 -33.58 -2.18 64.85
CA ASP A 1074 -32.67 -3.29 64.44
C ASP A 1074 -32.72 -4.39 65.55
N PRO A 1075 -32.14 -5.63 65.46
CA PRO A 1075 -30.87 -5.98 64.76
C PRO A 1075 -30.65 -7.46 64.29
N TYR A 1076 -29.46 -7.69 63.71
CA TYR A 1076 -28.62 -8.94 63.61
C TYR A 1076 -28.92 -10.04 62.57
N GLY A 1077 -27.87 -10.40 61.80
CA GLY A 1077 -27.26 -11.73 61.93
C GLY A 1077 -26.83 -12.49 60.66
N ALA A 1078 -25.50 -12.52 60.45
CA ALA A 1078 -24.66 -13.69 60.10
C ALA A 1078 -24.64 -14.34 58.68
N ASP A 1079 -23.43 -14.35 58.09
CA ASP A 1079 -22.82 -15.42 57.25
C ASP A 1079 -22.91 -16.82 57.93
N PRO A 1080 -22.59 -18.01 57.32
CA PRO A 1080 -21.59 -18.27 56.25
C PRO A 1080 -21.83 -19.49 55.28
N TYR A 1081 -20.82 -19.75 54.42
CA TYR A 1081 -20.31 -21.03 53.87
C TYR A 1081 -20.60 -21.51 52.43
N GLU A 1082 -19.48 -21.66 51.70
CA GLU A 1082 -19.17 -22.59 50.61
C GLU A 1082 -19.26 -24.08 51.03
N THR A 1083 -19.53 -24.99 50.08
CA THR A 1083 -18.64 -26.12 49.66
C THR A 1083 -19.37 -27.11 48.73
N ASP A 1084 -18.78 -27.36 47.54
CA ASP A 1084 -18.43 -28.61 46.80
C ASP A 1084 -18.92 -30.00 47.32
N PRO A 1085 -18.62 -31.21 46.72
CA PRO A 1085 -17.91 -31.59 45.47
C PRO A 1085 -18.44 -32.91 44.77
N TYR A 1086 -17.67 -33.38 43.76
CA TYR A 1086 -17.47 -34.76 43.23
C TYR A 1086 -18.17 -35.26 41.95
N GLY A 1087 -17.35 -35.80 41.04
CA GLY A 1087 -17.76 -36.86 40.11
C GLY A 1087 -16.88 -37.06 38.88
N SER A 1088 -15.74 -37.73 39.03
CA SER A 1088 -14.86 -38.22 37.96
C SER A 1088 -15.44 -39.46 37.23
N GLY A 1089 -15.05 -39.69 35.98
CA GLY A 1089 -15.31 -40.99 35.32
C GLY A 1089 -14.93 -41.09 33.84
N ARG A 1090 -13.76 -41.68 33.54
CA ARG A 1090 -13.37 -42.25 32.23
C ARG A 1090 -14.16 -43.53 31.93
N TYR A 1091 -14.49 -43.81 30.67
CA TYR A 1091 -14.50 -45.14 30.01
C TYR A 1091 -14.59 -44.99 28.47
N GLY A 1092 -13.73 -45.65 27.70
CA GLY A 1092 -13.98 -46.05 26.29
C GLY A 1092 -14.76 -47.39 26.24
N PRO A 1093 -14.77 -48.21 25.16
CA PRO A 1093 -14.18 -48.06 23.81
C PRO A 1093 -15.08 -48.54 22.62
N GLU A 1094 -14.54 -48.40 21.39
CA GLU A 1094 -14.61 -49.30 20.20
C GLU A 1094 -15.91 -49.99 19.69
N ARG A 1095 -16.15 -49.82 18.37
CA ARG A 1095 -16.14 -50.85 17.28
C ARG A 1095 -17.39 -51.07 16.39
N HIS A 1096 -17.05 -51.32 15.11
CA HIS A 1096 -17.74 -52.01 14.00
C HIS A 1096 -18.77 -51.23 13.17
N ALA A 1097 -18.92 -51.38 11.84
CA ALA A 1097 -18.19 -51.94 10.68
C ALA A 1097 -19.29 -52.34 9.65
N LYS A 1098 -19.08 -52.03 8.35
CA LYS A 1098 -19.50 -52.74 7.11
C LYS A 1098 -19.37 -51.77 5.94
N GLU A 1099 -18.39 -51.88 5.03
CA GLU A 1099 -18.13 -52.88 3.97
C GLU A 1099 -19.25 -53.06 2.93
N ARG A 1100 -18.96 -52.68 1.66
CA ARG A 1100 -18.76 -53.54 0.46
C ARG A 1100 -18.56 -52.62 -0.78
N HIS A 1101 -17.44 -52.63 -1.55
CA HIS A 1101 -16.95 -53.60 -2.56
C HIS A 1101 -17.97 -53.79 -3.72
N THR A 1102 -17.67 -53.65 -5.02
CA THR A 1102 -16.62 -54.24 -5.88
C THR A 1102 -16.65 -53.70 -7.34
N ASP A 1103 -15.46 -53.59 -7.98
CA ASP A 1103 -15.03 -54.10 -9.32
C ASP A 1103 -15.74 -53.71 -10.63
N GLU A 1104 -15.15 -53.72 -11.85
CA GLU A 1104 -13.82 -54.07 -12.42
C GLU A 1104 -13.82 -53.75 -13.94
N ARG A 1105 -12.65 -53.95 -14.58
CA ARG A 1105 -12.35 -54.34 -16.00
C ARG A 1105 -11.97 -53.24 -17.00
N HIS A 1106 -11.11 -53.43 -18.01
CA HIS A 1106 -9.92 -54.25 -18.37
C HIS A 1106 -9.77 -54.20 -19.91
N ALA A 1107 -8.53 -54.45 -20.39
CA ALA A 1107 -8.08 -54.83 -21.75
C ALA A 1107 -7.44 -53.71 -22.60
N ALA A 1108 -6.42 -53.88 -23.44
CA ALA A 1108 -5.27 -54.81 -23.67
C ALA A 1108 -4.84 -54.62 -25.14
N ASP A 1109 -3.52 -54.63 -25.39
CA ASP A 1109 -2.72 -54.53 -26.66
C ASP A 1109 -3.15 -55.50 -27.81
N PRO A 1110 -2.66 -55.46 -29.10
CA PRO A 1110 -1.21 -55.55 -29.50
C PRO A 1110 -0.75 -55.06 -30.94
N TYR A 1111 0.56 -55.25 -31.25
CA TYR A 1111 1.26 -55.54 -32.56
C TYR A 1111 2.29 -54.54 -33.20
N GLU A 1112 3.34 -55.14 -33.80
CA GLU A 1112 4.67 -54.65 -34.27
C GLU A 1112 4.79 -54.55 -35.85
N PRO A 1113 5.97 -54.32 -36.53
CA PRO A 1113 6.28 -53.30 -37.60
C PRO A 1113 6.53 -53.92 -39.04
N PRO A 1114 7.39 -53.44 -40.02
CA PRO A 1114 7.93 -52.15 -40.57
C PRO A 1114 7.67 -51.98 -42.14
N PRO A 1115 8.36 -51.15 -42.99
CA PRO A 1115 9.71 -51.47 -43.57
C PRO A 1115 10.62 -50.29 -44.09
N ARG A 1116 11.82 -50.68 -44.55
CA ARG A 1116 13.04 -49.95 -45.03
C ARG A 1116 13.01 -49.32 -46.45
N ARG A 1117 13.95 -48.39 -46.74
CA ARG A 1117 14.86 -48.24 -47.94
C ARG A 1117 15.59 -46.86 -47.92
N LYS A 1118 16.73 -46.53 -48.56
CA LYS A 1118 18.08 -47.08 -48.94
C LYS A 1118 18.83 -45.96 -49.74
N THR A 1119 20.17 -46.05 -49.90
CA THR A 1119 21.17 -45.30 -50.76
C THR A 1119 21.61 -43.90 -50.26
N GLY A 1120 22.88 -43.49 -50.06
CA GLY A 1120 24.25 -43.76 -50.60
C GLY A 1120 24.79 -42.47 -51.30
N PRO A 1121 26.10 -42.15 -51.54
CA PRO A 1121 27.39 -42.80 -51.19
C PRO A 1121 28.58 -41.86 -50.75
N HIS A 1122 29.71 -42.49 -50.35
CA HIS A 1122 31.16 -42.13 -50.41
C HIS A 1122 31.69 -40.68 -50.54
N GLU A 1123 32.71 -40.36 -49.72
CA GLU A 1123 34.06 -39.84 -50.13
C GLU A 1123 35.05 -39.86 -48.94
N ARG A 1124 36.06 -40.75 -48.96
CA ARG A 1124 37.51 -40.50 -49.14
C ARG A 1124 38.23 -39.66 -48.07
N ARG A 1125 39.06 -40.38 -47.28
CA ARG A 1125 40.24 -39.91 -46.54
C ARG A 1125 41.23 -39.15 -47.46
N PRO A 1126 42.03 -38.25 -46.88
CA PRO A 1126 43.46 -38.54 -46.84
C PRO A 1126 44.07 -38.33 -45.44
N GLU A 1127 45.05 -39.17 -45.10
CA GLU A 1127 46.02 -38.93 -44.02
C GLU A 1127 46.95 -37.76 -44.41
N PRO A 1128 47.62 -37.13 -43.42
CA PRO A 1128 49.05 -37.45 -43.29
C PRO A 1128 49.58 -37.49 -41.84
N GLU A 1129 50.46 -38.48 -41.64
CA GLU A 1129 51.78 -38.43 -40.98
C GLU A 1129 52.03 -37.51 -39.77
N GLY A 1130 52.29 -38.17 -38.63
CA GLY A 1130 53.58 -38.10 -37.96
C GLY A 1130 53.80 -36.99 -36.92
N THR A 1131 53.93 -37.36 -35.65
CA THR A 1131 55.23 -37.48 -34.93
C THR A 1131 55.05 -37.39 -33.41
N ALA A 1132 55.99 -38.07 -32.73
CA ALA A 1132 56.46 -37.83 -31.36
C ALA A 1132 55.53 -38.19 -30.18
N ARG A 1133 55.77 -39.39 -29.63
CA ARG A 1133 55.56 -39.69 -28.21
C ARG A 1133 56.46 -38.81 -27.34
N PRO A 1134 55.96 -38.31 -26.20
CA PRO A 1134 56.71 -38.32 -24.95
C PRO A 1134 56.08 -39.36 -24.02
N ALA A 1135 56.92 -40.27 -23.56
CA ALA A 1135 56.65 -41.11 -22.41
C ALA A 1135 56.86 -40.27 -21.15
N ASP A 1136 55.81 -40.12 -20.35
CA ASP A 1136 55.88 -39.99 -18.89
C ASP A 1136 54.44 -40.11 -18.35
N ARG A 1137 53.98 -41.35 -18.11
CA ARG A 1137 52.88 -41.61 -17.18
C ARG A 1137 53.50 -42.21 -15.93
N GLY A 1138 53.40 -41.46 -14.83
CA GLY A 1138 53.73 -41.95 -13.50
C GLY A 1138 52.79 -43.09 -13.09
N ASP A 1139 53.28 -43.93 -12.19
CA ASP A 1139 52.70 -45.20 -11.70
C ASP A 1139 51.32 -45.09 -10.98
N ASP A 1140 50.61 -43.96 -11.05
CA ASP A 1140 49.36 -43.75 -10.29
C ASP A 1140 48.06 -44.14 -11.03
N ASP A 1141 48.11 -44.45 -12.34
CA ASP A 1141 46.92 -44.68 -13.19
C ASP A 1141 46.39 -46.14 -13.20
N LEU A 1142 46.87 -47.02 -12.32
CA LEU A 1142 46.62 -48.47 -12.41
C LEU A 1142 45.23 -48.95 -11.89
N TRP A 1143 44.33 -48.07 -11.48
CA TRP A 1143 43.08 -48.41 -10.74
C TRP A 1143 41.74 -47.98 -11.37
N ALA A 1144 41.73 -47.47 -12.62
CA ALA A 1144 40.56 -46.87 -13.26
C ALA A 1144 39.52 -47.88 -13.81
N ASP A 1145 38.22 -47.62 -13.60
CA ASP A 1145 37.10 -48.21 -14.37
C ASP A 1145 37.20 -47.74 -15.85
N PRO A 1146 36.71 -48.46 -16.88
CA PRO A 1146 36.58 -47.91 -18.23
C PRO A 1146 35.87 -46.54 -18.33
N TRP A 1147 35.08 -46.16 -17.32
CA TRP A 1147 34.52 -44.81 -17.16
C TRP A 1147 35.53 -43.76 -16.69
N ASP A 1148 36.62 -44.19 -16.07
CA ASP A 1148 37.69 -43.37 -15.53
C ASP A 1148 38.89 -43.27 -16.50
N GLU A 1149 38.95 -44.03 -17.60
CA GLU A 1149 39.95 -43.84 -18.66
C GLU A 1149 39.50 -42.76 -19.66
N GLU A 1150 40.42 -41.92 -20.15
CA GLU A 1150 40.15 -41.11 -21.34
C GLU A 1150 39.84 -42.05 -22.52
N PRO A 1151 38.81 -41.77 -23.35
CA PRO A 1151 38.49 -42.62 -24.49
C PRO A 1151 39.70 -42.75 -25.43
N ARG A 1152 40.03 -43.98 -25.82
CA ARG A 1152 41.11 -44.23 -26.80
C ARG A 1152 40.68 -43.67 -28.16
N GLU A 1153 41.62 -43.16 -28.96
CA GLU A 1153 41.31 -42.64 -30.31
C GLU A 1153 40.55 -43.66 -31.19
N GLU A 1154 40.68 -44.95 -30.90
CA GLU A 1154 39.98 -46.04 -31.59
C GLU A 1154 38.49 -46.16 -31.23
N ASP A 1155 38.06 -45.66 -30.06
CA ASP A 1155 36.65 -45.59 -29.63
C ASP A 1155 35.90 -44.38 -30.23
N LEU A 1156 36.62 -43.50 -30.95
CA LEU A 1156 36.13 -42.24 -31.52
C LEU A 1156 35.95 -42.28 -33.05
N LEU A 1157 35.96 -43.47 -33.67
CA LEU A 1157 35.73 -43.67 -35.11
C LEU A 1157 34.38 -44.31 -35.45
#